data_AF-A0ABD3G2Q4-F1
#
_entry.id   AF-A0ABD3G2Q4-F1
#
_cell.length_a   1.000
_cell.length_b   1.000
_cell.length_c   1.000
_cell.angle_alpha   90.00
_cell.angle_beta   90.00
_cell.angle_gamma   90.00
#
_symmetry.space_group_name_H-M   'P 1'
#
loop_
_entity.id
_entity.type
_entity.pdbx_description
1 polymer ?
#
loop_
_entity_poly.entity_id
_entity_poly.type
_entity_poly.pdbx_seq_one_letter_code
_entity_poly.pdbx_strand_id
1 'polypeptide(L)'
;MTSAEEVYKAVVVGGGPAGVGVFVRAARAGLLPRLLNPEKLGTAKDNELSTQLGFKQMGVAVLHAGDASTFGGGNLGEYIINSNTFACGLLASVLDEKPDLDPPESIKDTFLEKARVHESTKRLEEIGAAPGNLTEIGRFLRNVGACLIDEVAEKALETSKILLNTTATKYEALENGLIRVEANAGGSTVILHTEHLILAMGGTQELPSLDNPAYHSKLFAADSCLRDDGFAKLKQHLLAQPVGERKVCIVGGSHSSFSVAWLLLNKLVDPKAVTTKRSSLSSGSPKKQAASDSKKSKEESETALVLPHLASIGAPVTATVPVSPLSITKCEMPPTTSVKIKRTTLTATSGDTTPPKTSFFNPKEIMLLHRSPIRCYYGSKKEAEADGADATRVDRSGCVNTFTGLREDAKRLYKSITSGREVRVRLFQVHQQGSQTLVDKAYASAGAIVWGAGYKTNLLPGFDEAGTPLTFHQVNGVVKLDNKARLQLLGPFKGKCPSVLGLGLGFSLRSAVDEMGMETRVDGVTVYHRRGALLALEALFGSEVYGTSTSFEEMVEKQEKKKREAQASKVEKAVDKARNASTSTGESASPSKGHISRSDSVTTPRAKLVPLVSPTAPLARSGSSVTVRRSPSKPTASAAASDKKSPKKKDLAATNPPVKLLLLRRRASADEAAAAATKDSEPPELLSSAAPEPTAADECPTSCGGQPTALPT
;
A
#
# COMPACT_ATOMS: atom_id res chain seq x y z
N MET A 1 8.43 -14.75 49.21
CA MET A 1 7.47 -14.07 48.31
C MET A 1 7.63 -14.67 46.94
N THR A 2 6.57 -15.24 46.37
CA THR A 2 6.53 -15.57 44.94
C THR A 2 6.44 -14.25 44.17
N SER A 3 7.31 -14.04 43.19
CA SER A 3 7.13 -12.94 42.23
C SER A 3 5.86 -13.20 41.42
N ALA A 4 4.92 -12.25 41.42
CA ALA A 4 3.78 -12.32 40.51
C ALA A 4 4.28 -12.38 39.06
N GLU A 5 3.71 -13.27 38.24
CA GLU A 5 4.12 -13.41 36.85
C GLU A 5 3.76 -12.16 36.04
N GLU A 6 4.61 -11.80 35.09
CA GLU A 6 4.45 -10.61 34.25
C GLU A 6 3.58 -10.91 33.02
N VAL A 7 2.51 -10.13 32.80
CA VAL A 7 1.66 -10.21 31.60
C VAL A 7 1.64 -8.89 30.83
N TYR A 8 1.97 -8.92 29.54
CA TYR A 8 1.97 -7.75 28.68
C TYR A 8 0.57 -7.40 28.19
N LYS A 9 0.21 -6.11 28.21
CA LYS A 9 -1.01 -5.64 27.54
C LYS A 9 -0.95 -5.94 26.05
N ALA A 10 0.22 -5.84 25.41
CA ALA A 10 0.42 -6.40 24.07
C ALA A 10 1.83 -6.95 23.81
N VAL A 11 1.91 -7.97 22.95
CA VAL A 11 3.15 -8.38 22.27
C VAL A 11 3.02 -8.06 20.78
N VAL A 12 3.93 -7.23 20.26
CA VAL A 12 3.99 -6.84 18.84
C VAL A 12 5.10 -7.63 18.15
N VAL A 13 4.73 -8.54 17.24
CA VAL A 13 5.68 -9.36 16.48
C VAL A 13 5.95 -8.71 15.13
N GLY A 14 7.10 -8.04 15.00
CA GLY A 14 7.52 -7.36 13.78
C GLY A 14 7.62 -5.84 13.96
N GLY A 15 8.76 -5.36 14.47
CA GLY A 15 9.11 -3.93 14.58
C GLY A 15 9.28 -3.15 13.27
N GLY A 16 8.58 -3.51 12.19
CA GLY A 16 8.51 -2.73 10.94
C GLY A 16 7.45 -1.62 10.97
N PRO A 17 7.13 -0.99 9.82
CA PRO A 17 6.21 0.16 9.77
C PRO A 17 4.80 -0.13 10.28
N ALA A 18 4.35 -1.39 10.20
CA ALA A 18 3.05 -1.79 10.74
C ALA A 18 3.05 -1.88 12.27
N GLY A 19 4.09 -2.45 12.89
CA GLY A 19 4.22 -2.56 14.34
C GLY A 19 4.51 -1.22 15.01
N VAL A 20 5.50 -0.47 14.50
CA VAL A 20 5.80 0.89 14.98
C VAL A 20 4.64 1.85 14.71
N GLY A 21 3.81 1.59 13.70
CA GLY A 21 2.57 2.31 13.44
C GLY A 21 1.59 2.35 14.63
N VAL A 22 1.57 1.31 15.49
CA VAL A 22 0.77 1.30 16.74
C VAL A 22 1.23 2.39 17.70
N PHE A 23 2.54 2.49 17.91
CA PHE A 23 3.16 3.50 18.78
C PHE A 23 3.03 4.91 18.21
N VAL A 24 3.22 5.08 16.89
CA VAL A 24 2.97 6.36 16.20
C VAL A 24 1.53 6.81 16.40
N ARG A 25 0.55 5.91 16.30
CA ARG A 25 -0.86 6.23 16.54
C ARG A 25 -1.16 6.51 18.01
N ALA A 26 -0.59 5.74 18.92
CA ALA A 26 -0.76 5.93 20.36
C ALA A 26 -0.18 7.27 20.82
N ALA A 27 1.02 7.64 20.35
CA ALA A 27 1.62 8.95 20.58
C ALA A 27 0.70 10.06 20.08
N ARG A 28 0.30 9.97 18.80
CA ARG A 28 -0.55 10.98 18.16
C ARG A 28 -1.90 11.19 18.85
N ALA A 29 -2.45 10.17 19.51
CA ALA A 29 -3.74 10.21 20.19
C ALA A 29 -3.65 10.40 21.71
N GLY A 30 -2.46 10.67 22.27
CA GLY A 30 -2.25 10.81 23.72
C GLY A 30 -2.32 9.49 24.53
N LEU A 31 -2.42 8.35 23.85
CA LEU A 31 -2.55 7.01 24.45
C LEU A 31 -1.20 6.34 24.76
N LEU A 32 -0.07 6.89 24.29
CA LEU A 32 1.25 6.27 24.48
C LEU A 32 1.62 6.02 25.95
N PRO A 33 1.42 6.94 26.92
CA PRO A 33 1.79 6.68 28.31
C PRO A 33 1.00 5.51 28.92
N ARG A 34 -0.29 5.41 28.58
CA ARG A 34 -1.18 4.29 28.95
C ARG A 34 -0.79 2.97 28.27
N LEU A 35 -0.29 3.01 27.04
CA LEU A 35 0.24 1.83 26.34
C LEU A 35 1.57 1.33 26.94
N LEU A 36 2.43 2.25 27.36
CA LEU A 36 3.74 1.91 27.92
C LEU A 36 3.67 1.47 29.39
N ASN A 37 2.73 2.03 30.17
CA ASN A 37 2.52 1.68 31.58
C ASN A 37 1.01 1.75 31.96
N PRO A 38 0.21 0.72 31.60
CA PRO A 38 -1.22 0.67 31.93
C PRO A 38 -1.50 0.42 33.42
N GLU A 39 -0.56 -0.17 34.18
CA GLU A 39 -0.66 -0.32 35.63
C GLU A 39 -0.78 1.05 36.33
N LYS A 40 0.02 2.03 35.91
CA LYS A 40 0.07 3.38 36.50
C LYS A 40 -0.82 4.41 35.78
N LEU A 41 -1.02 4.27 34.48
CA LEU A 41 -1.65 5.29 33.61
C LEU A 41 -2.85 4.76 32.80
N GLY A 42 -3.29 3.53 33.07
CA GLY A 42 -4.51 2.95 32.54
C GLY A 42 -5.72 3.13 33.45
N THR A 43 -6.81 2.52 33.01
CA THR A 43 -8.09 2.40 33.71
C THR A 43 -8.20 1.02 34.36
N ALA A 44 -9.14 0.84 35.29
CA ALA A 44 -9.40 -0.48 35.89
C ALA A 44 -9.76 -1.57 34.85
N LYS A 45 -10.31 -1.19 33.69
CA LYS A 45 -10.62 -2.11 32.58
C LYS A 45 -9.36 -2.58 31.82
N ASP A 46 -8.34 -1.74 31.75
CA ASP A 46 -7.10 -2.10 31.03
C ASP A 46 -6.33 -3.20 31.76
N ASN A 47 -6.53 -3.28 33.09
CA ASN A 47 -5.83 -4.19 33.99
C ASN A 47 -6.79 -5.26 34.58
N GLU A 48 -8.00 -5.41 34.02
CA GLU A 48 -9.05 -6.26 34.57
C GLU A 48 -8.66 -7.75 34.57
N LEU A 49 -8.12 -8.23 33.45
CA LEU A 49 -7.75 -9.65 33.27
C LEU A 49 -6.49 -10.02 34.07
N SER A 50 -5.46 -9.17 34.07
CA SER A 50 -4.27 -9.36 34.91
C SER A 50 -4.61 -9.35 36.40
N THR A 51 -5.44 -8.41 36.86
CA THR A 51 -5.93 -8.36 38.24
C THR A 51 -6.75 -9.60 38.60
N GLN A 52 -7.66 -10.04 37.72
CA GLN A 52 -8.47 -11.26 37.93
C GLN A 52 -7.60 -12.52 38.07
N LEU A 53 -6.51 -12.61 37.30
CA LEU A 53 -5.62 -13.77 37.27
C LEU A 53 -4.43 -13.68 38.26
N GLY A 54 -4.25 -12.55 38.95
CA GLY A 54 -3.15 -12.33 39.91
C GLY A 54 -1.77 -12.03 39.29
N PHE A 55 -1.74 -11.59 38.02
CA PHE A 55 -0.52 -11.25 37.29
C PHE A 55 -0.15 -9.77 37.47
N LYS A 56 1.14 -9.43 37.43
CA LYS A 56 1.60 -8.04 37.31
C LYS A 56 1.35 -7.55 35.89
N GLN A 57 0.64 -6.43 35.75
CA GLN A 57 0.38 -5.83 34.45
C GLN A 57 1.63 -5.11 33.91
N MET A 58 2.05 -5.50 32.72
CA MET A 58 3.08 -4.83 31.93
C MET A 58 2.45 -4.09 30.74
N GLY A 59 3.18 -3.13 30.17
CA GLY A 59 2.78 -2.40 28.97
C GLY A 59 2.93 -3.25 27.71
N VAL A 60 3.94 -2.95 26.89
CA VAL A 60 4.10 -3.58 25.58
C VAL A 60 5.51 -4.15 25.36
N ALA A 61 5.57 -5.36 24.82
CA ALA A 61 6.80 -5.97 24.34
C ALA A 61 6.82 -6.00 22.81
N VAL A 62 7.89 -5.56 22.17
CA VAL A 62 8.07 -5.64 20.72
C VAL A 62 9.16 -6.66 20.39
N LEU A 63 8.82 -7.67 19.59
CA LEU A 63 9.76 -8.65 19.06
C LEU A 63 10.16 -8.25 17.65
N HIS A 64 11.45 -8.02 17.41
CA HIS A 64 11.97 -7.66 16.10
C HIS A 64 13.18 -8.53 15.74
N ALA A 65 13.06 -9.29 14.65
CA ALA A 65 14.07 -10.25 14.22
C ALA A 65 15.39 -9.60 13.72
N GLY A 66 15.35 -8.31 13.35
CA GLY A 66 16.52 -7.54 12.96
C GLY A 66 17.06 -6.65 14.08
N ASP A 67 18.14 -5.93 13.78
CA ASP A 67 18.77 -4.98 14.69
C ASP A 67 18.10 -3.58 14.66
N ALA A 68 18.63 -2.65 15.45
CA ALA A 68 18.16 -1.26 15.50
C ALA A 68 18.23 -0.53 14.14
N SER A 69 19.13 -0.94 13.23
CA SER A 69 19.27 -0.37 11.88
C SER A 69 18.18 -0.84 10.91
N THR A 70 17.30 -1.73 11.35
CA THR A 70 16.11 -2.20 10.59
C THR A 70 14.79 -1.93 11.30
N PHE A 71 14.81 -1.58 12.59
CA PHE A 71 13.62 -1.22 13.37
C PHE A 71 12.91 0.03 12.80
N GLY A 72 11.59 0.08 12.88
CA GLY A 72 10.73 1.13 12.31
C GLY A 72 10.59 1.06 10.78
N GLY A 73 11.68 0.97 10.02
CA GLY A 73 11.64 0.89 8.56
C GLY A 73 11.35 -0.50 8.00
N GLY A 74 11.80 -1.56 8.67
CA GLY A 74 11.91 -2.89 8.09
C GLY A 74 12.63 -2.88 6.74
N ASN A 75 12.27 -3.79 5.85
CA ASN A 75 12.83 -3.86 4.50
C ASN A 75 12.42 -2.70 3.58
N LEU A 76 11.59 -1.74 4.03
CA LEU A 76 11.04 -0.70 3.16
C LEU A 76 12.11 0.25 2.60
N GLY A 77 13.19 0.49 3.36
CA GLY A 77 14.31 1.31 2.92
C GLY A 77 15.19 0.68 1.83
N GLU A 78 15.07 -0.63 1.61
CA GLU A 78 15.98 -1.39 0.77
C GLU A 78 15.49 -1.49 -0.69
N TYR A 79 14.28 -0.99 -0.98
CA TYR A 79 13.72 -0.96 -2.33
C TYR A 79 14.18 0.25 -3.13
N ILE A 80 14.83 0.04 -4.28
CA ILE A 80 15.43 1.09 -5.11
C ILE A 80 14.45 1.78 -6.07
N ILE A 81 13.20 1.99 -5.61
CA ILE A 81 12.11 2.57 -6.39
C ILE A 81 11.39 3.70 -5.64
N ASN A 82 10.54 4.44 -6.36
CA ASN A 82 9.70 5.49 -5.79
C ASN A 82 8.44 4.90 -5.12
N SER A 83 7.97 5.59 -4.09
CA SER A 83 6.78 5.21 -3.32
C SER A 83 5.47 5.37 -4.10
N ASN A 84 4.45 4.62 -3.67
CA ASN A 84 3.06 4.78 -4.11
C ASN A 84 2.29 5.85 -3.34
N THR A 85 2.96 6.56 -2.44
CA THR A 85 2.43 7.68 -1.65
C THR A 85 3.39 8.87 -1.75
N PHE A 86 2.85 10.09 -1.87
CA PHE A 86 3.67 11.31 -1.85
C PHE A 86 4.39 11.47 -0.51
N ALA A 87 5.56 12.11 -0.52
CA ALA A 87 6.40 12.28 0.66
C ALA A 87 5.64 13.02 1.77
N CYS A 88 4.98 14.14 1.45
CA CYS A 88 4.12 14.86 2.39
C CYS A 88 2.97 14.00 2.94
N GLY A 89 2.40 13.09 2.14
CA GLY A 89 1.32 12.20 2.56
C GLY A 89 1.76 11.13 3.57
N LEU A 90 3.03 10.70 3.51
CA LEU A 90 3.63 9.87 4.55
C LEU A 90 3.88 10.67 5.82
N LEU A 91 4.55 11.83 5.70
CA LEU A 91 4.86 12.69 6.85
C LEU A 91 3.57 13.10 7.59
N ALA A 92 2.51 13.44 6.87
CA ALA A 92 1.17 13.76 7.40
C ALA A 92 0.43 12.60 8.11
N SER A 93 0.97 11.38 8.04
CA SER A 93 0.51 10.24 8.85
C SER A 93 1.26 10.08 10.17
N VAL A 94 2.41 10.77 10.35
CA VAL A 94 3.33 10.65 11.49
C VAL A 94 3.47 11.97 12.26
N LEU A 95 3.69 13.10 11.59
CA LEU A 95 4.20 14.35 12.19
C LEU A 95 3.23 15.55 12.22
N ASP A 96 2.11 15.52 11.48
CA ASP A 96 1.18 16.67 11.43
C ASP A 96 0.51 16.97 12.79
N GLU A 97 0.21 18.23 13.08
CA GLU A 97 -0.74 18.61 14.13
C GLU A 97 -2.17 18.59 13.58
N LYS A 98 -3.15 18.04 14.31
CA LYS A 98 -4.57 18.06 13.94
C LYS A 98 -5.48 18.24 15.19
N PRO A 99 -5.42 19.39 15.89
CA PRO A 99 -6.25 19.65 17.08
C PRO A 99 -7.76 19.73 16.77
N ASP A 100 -8.15 20.02 15.53
CA ASP A 100 -9.57 20.10 15.10
C ASP A 100 -10.26 18.73 14.95
N LEU A 101 -9.53 17.62 15.15
CA LEU A 101 -10.08 16.27 15.07
C LEU A 101 -10.73 15.82 16.39
N ASP A 102 -11.44 14.70 16.27
CA ASP A 102 -12.13 14.01 17.36
C ASP A 102 -11.79 12.52 17.20
N PRO A 103 -10.91 11.95 18.05
CA PRO A 103 -10.08 12.66 19.05
C PRO A 103 -9.04 13.57 18.37
N PRO A 104 -8.51 14.60 19.06
CA PRO A 104 -7.47 15.47 18.51
C PRO A 104 -6.16 14.69 18.30
N GLU A 105 -5.40 15.04 17.25
CA GLU A 105 -4.06 14.48 17.03
C GLU A 105 -2.95 15.54 17.27
N SER A 106 -1.89 15.21 18.02
CA SER A 106 -0.70 16.06 18.22
C SER A 106 0.57 15.22 18.37
N ILE A 107 1.75 15.76 18.06
CA ILE A 107 3.04 15.10 18.35
C ILE A 107 3.75 15.67 19.59
N LYS A 108 3.24 16.75 20.19
CA LYS A 108 3.86 17.43 21.34
C LYS A 108 4.09 16.50 22.53
N ASP A 109 5.21 16.69 23.21
CA ASP A 109 5.60 15.93 24.41
C ASP A 109 5.81 14.42 24.14
N THR A 110 5.91 14.01 22.86
CA THR A 110 6.16 12.63 22.43
C THR A 110 7.49 12.48 21.66
N PHE A 111 7.98 11.24 21.55
CA PHE A 111 9.16 10.90 20.75
C PHE A 111 9.12 11.34 19.28
N LEU A 112 7.94 11.66 18.74
CA LEU A 112 7.77 12.11 17.36
C LEU A 112 8.32 13.54 17.13
N GLU A 113 8.54 14.34 18.17
CA GLU A 113 9.24 15.63 18.06
C GLU A 113 10.73 15.43 17.74
N LYS A 114 11.39 14.46 18.40
CA LYS A 114 12.77 14.02 18.07
C LYS A 114 12.86 13.61 16.58
N ALA A 115 11.81 13.01 16.02
CA ALA A 115 11.77 12.61 14.62
C ALA A 115 11.51 13.75 13.61
N ARG A 116 10.95 14.90 14.04
CA ARG A 116 10.69 16.04 13.14
C ARG A 116 11.98 16.73 12.68
N VAL A 117 13.02 16.78 13.51
CA VAL A 117 14.26 17.52 13.21
C VAL A 117 15.27 16.76 12.34
N HIS A 118 15.08 15.45 12.13
CA HIS A 118 16.00 14.58 11.40
C HIS A 118 16.15 14.95 9.91
N GLU A 119 17.32 14.69 9.32
CA GLU A 119 17.65 15.12 7.95
C GLU A 119 16.72 14.51 6.89
N SER A 120 16.37 13.23 7.02
CA SER A 120 15.45 12.57 6.09
C SER A 120 14.03 13.16 6.13
N THR A 121 13.63 13.75 7.26
CA THR A 121 12.34 14.43 7.38
C THR A 121 12.35 15.67 6.50
N LYS A 122 13.39 16.52 6.61
CA LYS A 122 13.58 17.73 5.80
C LYS A 122 13.61 17.41 4.30
N ARG A 123 14.38 16.40 3.88
CA ARG A 123 14.42 15.91 2.49
C ARG A 123 13.06 15.44 1.97
N LEU A 124 12.22 14.84 2.82
CA LEU A 124 10.86 14.43 2.45
C LEU A 124 9.87 15.61 2.46
N GLU A 125 10.08 16.64 3.29
CA GLU A 125 9.34 17.90 3.25
C GLU A 125 9.66 18.69 1.95
N GLU A 126 10.94 18.73 1.54
CA GLU A 126 11.41 19.31 0.27
C GLU A 126 10.80 18.62 -0.97
N ILE A 127 10.67 17.29 -0.95
CA ILE A 127 9.97 16.53 -2.02
C ILE A 127 8.46 16.83 -2.04
N GLY A 128 7.87 17.12 -0.88
CA GLY A 128 6.51 17.61 -0.74
C GLY A 128 5.46 16.72 -1.42
N ALA A 129 4.71 17.31 -2.37
CA ALA A 129 3.61 16.66 -3.10
C ALA A 129 4.06 15.72 -4.25
N ALA A 130 5.32 15.26 -4.23
CA ALA A 130 5.85 14.28 -5.17
C ALA A 130 6.15 12.93 -4.48
N PRO A 131 6.38 11.85 -5.26
CA PRO A 131 6.66 10.52 -4.70
C PRO A 131 8.03 10.48 -4.03
N GLY A 132 8.07 10.19 -2.72
CA GLY A 132 9.35 9.96 -2.03
C GLY A 132 10.01 8.67 -2.50
N ASN A 133 11.34 8.67 -2.62
CA ASN A 133 12.08 7.43 -2.83
C ASN A 133 11.98 6.51 -1.60
N LEU A 134 11.80 5.21 -1.79
CA LEU A 134 11.57 4.28 -0.68
C LEU A 134 12.76 4.18 0.28
N THR A 135 14.00 4.39 -0.17
CA THR A 135 15.18 4.44 0.70
C THR A 135 15.15 5.63 1.67
N GLU A 136 14.74 6.83 1.22
CA GLU A 136 14.63 8.00 2.11
C GLU A 136 13.45 7.88 3.07
N ILE A 137 12.33 7.31 2.61
CA ILE A 137 11.20 6.90 3.45
C ILE A 137 11.62 5.88 4.51
N GLY A 138 12.47 4.91 4.15
CA GLY A 138 13.04 3.95 5.08
C GLY A 138 14.00 4.57 6.09
N ARG A 139 14.81 5.56 5.70
CA ARG A 139 15.64 6.35 6.64
C ARG A 139 14.78 7.09 7.64
N PHE A 140 13.71 7.74 7.19
CA PHE A 140 12.75 8.43 8.06
C PHE A 140 12.08 7.47 9.05
N LEU A 141 11.53 6.34 8.58
CA LEU A 141 10.86 5.37 9.45
C LEU A 141 11.84 4.66 10.41
N ARG A 142 13.11 4.50 10.02
CA ARG A 142 14.18 4.03 10.93
C ARG A 142 14.48 5.03 12.03
N ASN A 143 14.55 6.34 11.71
CA ASN A 143 14.68 7.36 12.76
C ASN A 143 13.46 7.40 13.70
N VAL A 144 12.23 7.24 13.18
CA VAL A 144 11.02 7.10 14.02
C VAL A 144 11.13 5.87 14.94
N GLY A 145 11.70 4.76 14.44
CA GLY A 145 12.02 3.58 15.24
C GLY A 145 13.06 3.83 16.33
N ALA A 146 14.15 4.53 16.01
CA ALA A 146 15.20 4.91 16.97
C ALA A 146 14.64 5.78 18.10
N CYS A 147 13.90 6.84 17.78
CA CYS A 147 13.27 7.69 18.78
C CYS A 147 12.27 6.93 19.68
N LEU A 148 11.64 5.86 19.18
CA LEU A 148 10.79 4.98 20.00
C LEU A 148 11.61 4.05 20.92
N ILE A 149 12.80 3.61 20.50
CA ILE A 149 13.73 2.87 21.38
C ILE A 149 14.16 3.76 22.54
N ASP A 150 14.54 5.02 22.24
CA ASP A 150 14.88 6.02 23.25
C ASP A 150 13.70 6.25 24.22
N GLU A 151 12.48 6.46 23.71
CA GLU A 151 11.28 6.70 24.51
C GLU A 151 10.97 5.56 25.51
N VAL A 152 11.10 4.30 25.06
CA VAL A 152 10.87 3.14 25.94
C VAL A 152 11.98 3.01 26.98
N ALA A 153 13.25 3.25 26.60
CA ALA A 153 14.38 3.21 27.52
C ALA A 153 14.35 4.36 28.56
N GLU A 154 13.98 5.56 28.14
CA GLU A 154 13.89 6.77 28.98
C GLU A 154 12.69 6.73 29.94
N LYS A 155 11.53 6.22 29.51
CA LYS A 155 10.24 6.41 30.23
C LYS A 155 9.55 5.14 30.70
N ALA A 156 9.93 3.95 30.20
CA ALA A 156 9.13 2.73 30.38
C ALA A 156 9.93 1.43 30.56
N LEU A 157 11.24 1.48 30.82
CA LEU A 157 12.14 0.31 30.85
C LEU A 157 11.66 -0.82 31.79
N GLU A 158 11.01 -0.48 32.90
CA GLU A 158 10.48 -1.44 33.90
C GLU A 158 9.16 -2.12 33.50
N THR A 159 8.48 -1.62 32.46
CA THR A 159 7.10 -2.02 32.08
C THR A 159 6.93 -2.36 30.60
N SER A 160 7.79 -1.87 29.71
CA SER A 160 7.78 -2.13 28.27
C SER A 160 9.18 -2.49 27.76
N LYS A 161 9.27 -3.36 26.73
CA LYS A 161 10.54 -3.92 26.24
C LYS A 161 10.58 -3.90 24.71
N ILE A 162 11.71 -3.53 24.09
CA ILE A 162 11.94 -3.71 22.65
C ILE A 162 13.09 -4.71 22.49
N LEU A 163 12.74 -5.92 22.05
CA LEU A 163 13.67 -7.04 21.87
C LEU A 163 14.08 -7.13 20.40
N LEU A 164 15.25 -6.55 20.11
CA LEU A 164 15.93 -6.63 18.82
C LEU A 164 16.62 -7.98 18.65
N ASN A 165 16.97 -8.35 17.42
CA ASN A 165 17.56 -9.66 17.06
C ASN A 165 16.79 -10.85 17.62
N THR A 166 15.47 -10.69 17.79
CA THR A 166 14.58 -11.62 18.50
C THR A 166 13.44 -12.06 17.58
N THR A 167 13.39 -13.35 17.27
CA THR A 167 12.42 -13.94 16.33
C THR A 167 11.40 -14.78 17.08
N ALA A 168 10.12 -14.41 17.00
CA ALA A 168 9.04 -15.25 17.52
C ALA A 168 8.98 -16.59 16.76
N THR A 169 8.89 -17.71 17.48
CA THR A 169 8.87 -19.07 16.93
C THR A 169 7.46 -19.63 16.82
N LYS A 170 6.63 -19.40 17.83
CA LYS A 170 5.22 -19.80 17.91
C LYS A 170 4.45 -18.98 18.96
N TYR A 171 3.14 -19.16 19.02
CA TYR A 171 2.33 -18.81 20.19
C TYR A 171 1.33 -19.92 20.54
N GLU A 172 0.94 -19.96 21.80
CA GLU A 172 -0.10 -20.84 22.36
C GLU A 172 -1.21 -19.98 22.97
N ALA A 173 -2.46 -20.34 22.72
CA ALA A 173 -3.64 -19.71 23.28
C ALA A 173 -4.15 -20.54 24.47
N LEU A 174 -4.16 -19.94 25.65
CA LEU A 174 -4.46 -20.59 26.93
C LEU A 174 -5.95 -20.45 27.29
N GLU A 175 -6.50 -21.39 28.07
CA GLU A 175 -7.92 -21.40 28.44
C GLU A 175 -8.35 -20.17 29.26
N ASN A 176 -7.43 -19.59 30.03
CA ASN A 176 -7.63 -18.31 30.74
C ASN A 176 -7.75 -17.08 29.82
N GLY A 177 -7.51 -17.25 28.52
CA GLY A 177 -7.58 -16.22 27.49
C GLY A 177 -6.32 -15.36 27.34
N LEU A 178 -5.22 -15.72 28.01
CA LEU A 178 -3.89 -15.19 27.72
C LEU A 178 -3.24 -15.94 26.55
N ILE A 179 -2.21 -15.33 25.98
CA ILE A 179 -1.43 -15.86 24.88
C ILE A 179 0.03 -15.99 25.35
N ARG A 180 0.57 -17.21 25.33
CA ARG A 180 2.00 -17.49 25.53
C ARG A 180 2.72 -17.34 24.20
N VAL A 181 3.63 -16.38 24.08
CA VAL A 181 4.46 -16.15 22.89
C VAL A 181 5.87 -16.67 23.18
N GLU A 182 6.39 -17.49 22.29
CA GLU A 182 7.74 -18.03 22.36
C GLU A 182 8.63 -17.38 21.29
N ALA A 183 9.87 -17.07 21.64
CA ALA A 183 10.82 -16.42 20.75
C ALA A 183 12.26 -16.89 21.00
N ASN A 184 13.09 -16.84 19.97
CA ASN A 184 14.53 -16.99 20.09
C ASN A 184 15.21 -15.61 20.07
N ALA A 185 15.98 -15.30 21.11
CA ALA A 185 16.80 -14.10 21.24
C ALA A 185 18.27 -14.52 21.41
N GLY A 186 19.08 -14.34 20.36
CA GLY A 186 20.52 -14.67 20.40
C GLY A 186 20.84 -16.14 20.72
N GLY A 187 19.96 -17.08 20.40
CA GLY A 187 20.07 -18.49 20.75
C GLY A 187 19.26 -18.90 21.97
N SER A 188 19.00 -17.97 22.91
CA SER A 188 18.19 -18.22 24.10
C SER A 188 16.69 -18.21 23.80
N THR A 189 15.91 -19.06 24.49
CA THR A 189 14.45 -19.02 24.40
C THR A 189 13.89 -17.99 25.39
N VAL A 190 13.02 -17.10 24.89
CA VAL A 190 12.27 -16.10 25.64
C VAL A 190 10.79 -16.45 25.57
N ILE A 191 10.10 -16.35 26.71
CA ILE A 191 8.66 -16.62 26.84
C ILE A 191 8.01 -15.33 27.35
N LEU A 192 6.92 -14.90 26.72
CA LEU A 192 6.13 -13.73 27.13
C LEU A 192 4.66 -14.11 27.19
N HIS A 193 3.96 -13.76 28.28
CA HIS A 193 2.50 -13.84 28.35
C HIS A 193 1.88 -12.50 27.97
N THR A 194 0.76 -12.53 27.25
CA THR A 194 0.05 -11.30 26.84
C THR A 194 -1.46 -11.47 26.69
N GLU A 195 -2.19 -10.37 26.84
CA GLU A 195 -3.62 -10.30 26.52
C GLU A 195 -3.89 -10.18 25.00
N HIS A 196 -3.03 -9.44 24.29
CA HIS A 196 -3.23 -9.09 22.88
C HIS A 196 -1.97 -9.34 22.04
N LEU A 197 -2.05 -10.26 21.07
CA LEU A 197 -0.95 -10.56 20.15
C LEU A 197 -1.13 -9.80 18.83
N ILE A 198 -0.17 -8.95 18.49
CA ILE A 198 -0.19 -8.09 17.29
C ILE A 198 0.84 -8.61 16.29
N LEU A 199 0.37 -9.31 15.24
CA LEU A 199 1.22 -9.85 14.18
C LEU A 199 1.44 -8.79 13.09
N ALA A 200 2.65 -8.23 13.06
CA ALA A 200 3.12 -7.20 12.12
C ALA A 200 4.28 -7.71 11.23
N MET A 201 4.35 -9.03 11.03
CA MET A 201 5.48 -9.77 10.43
C MET A 201 5.68 -9.55 8.92
N GLY A 202 4.82 -8.75 8.27
CA GLY A 202 4.86 -8.53 6.83
C GLY A 202 4.44 -9.76 6.02
N GLY A 203 4.82 -9.76 4.75
CA GLY A 203 4.53 -10.85 3.83
C GLY A 203 5.74 -11.23 2.98
N THR A 204 5.83 -12.51 2.64
CA THR A 204 6.87 -13.07 1.77
C THR A 204 6.36 -13.26 0.34
N GLN A 205 7.27 -13.24 -0.64
CA GLN A 205 6.96 -13.63 -2.01
C GLN A 205 7.60 -14.99 -2.33
N GLU A 206 6.83 -16.06 -2.19
CA GLU A 206 7.24 -17.38 -2.66
C GLU A 206 7.40 -17.42 -4.19
N LEU A 207 8.44 -18.14 -4.62
CA LEU A 207 8.58 -18.59 -6.00
C LEU A 207 7.69 -19.82 -6.24
N PRO A 208 7.04 -19.93 -7.42
CA PRO A 208 6.31 -21.13 -7.78
C PRO A 208 7.29 -22.27 -8.07
N SER A 209 6.87 -23.50 -7.77
CA SER A 209 7.39 -24.65 -8.52
C SER A 209 6.82 -24.60 -9.94
N LEU A 210 7.68 -24.75 -10.94
CA LEU A 210 7.31 -24.76 -12.37
C LEU A 210 7.55 -26.15 -12.96
N ASP A 211 6.62 -26.64 -13.79
CA ASP A 211 6.65 -28.04 -14.29
C ASP A 211 7.91 -28.41 -15.07
N ASN A 212 8.65 -27.43 -15.60
CA ASN A 212 9.99 -27.62 -16.13
C ASN A 212 11.04 -27.18 -15.09
N PRO A 213 11.79 -28.12 -14.48
CA PRO A 213 12.85 -27.80 -13.52
C PRO A 213 13.87 -26.78 -14.02
N ALA A 214 14.20 -26.80 -15.33
CA ALA A 214 15.16 -25.89 -15.95
C ALA A 214 14.73 -24.41 -15.99
N TYR A 215 13.51 -24.08 -15.54
CA TYR A 215 13.09 -22.68 -15.36
C TYR A 215 13.51 -22.10 -14.00
N HIS A 216 13.76 -22.91 -12.97
CA HIS A 216 14.10 -22.41 -11.62
C HIS A 216 15.47 -21.72 -11.57
N SER A 217 16.45 -22.17 -12.37
CA SER A 217 17.77 -21.54 -12.50
C SER A 217 17.76 -20.13 -13.10
N LYS A 218 16.61 -19.69 -13.63
CA LYS A 218 16.38 -18.35 -14.17
C LYS A 218 15.15 -17.66 -13.56
N LEU A 219 14.68 -18.14 -12.40
CA LEU A 219 13.48 -17.65 -11.73
C LEU A 219 13.84 -16.73 -10.56
N PHE A 220 13.33 -15.50 -10.59
CA PHE A 220 13.61 -14.46 -9.61
C PHE A 220 12.33 -13.93 -8.97
N ALA A 221 12.35 -13.55 -7.70
CA ALA A 221 11.23 -12.89 -7.04
C ALA A 221 11.27 -11.39 -7.34
N ALA A 222 10.15 -10.79 -7.76
CA ALA A 222 10.07 -9.34 -7.95
C ALA A 222 10.43 -8.57 -6.67
N ASP A 223 10.04 -9.09 -5.51
CA ASP A 223 10.44 -8.59 -4.19
C ASP A 223 11.97 -8.39 -4.05
N SER A 224 12.75 -9.38 -4.50
CA SER A 224 14.22 -9.31 -4.50
C SER A 224 14.74 -8.40 -5.63
N CYS A 225 14.18 -8.49 -6.84
CA CYS A 225 14.57 -7.66 -7.98
C CYS A 225 14.25 -6.16 -7.84
N LEU A 226 13.54 -5.77 -6.78
CA LEU A 226 13.30 -4.37 -6.41
C LEU A 226 14.30 -3.84 -5.35
N ARG A 227 15.20 -4.69 -4.82
CA ARG A 227 16.31 -4.31 -3.94
C ARG A 227 17.64 -4.36 -4.70
N ASP A 228 18.65 -3.64 -4.22
CA ASP A 228 19.95 -3.55 -4.91
C ASP A 228 20.60 -4.93 -5.13
N ASP A 229 20.58 -5.82 -4.12
CA ASP A 229 21.22 -7.13 -4.20
C ASP A 229 20.57 -8.04 -5.27
N GLY A 230 19.24 -8.09 -5.30
CA GLY A 230 18.48 -8.90 -6.24
C GLY A 230 18.42 -8.31 -7.64
N PHE A 231 18.44 -6.97 -7.76
CA PHE A 231 18.59 -6.31 -9.04
C PHE A 231 20.00 -6.50 -9.62
N ALA A 232 21.05 -6.46 -8.78
CA ALA A 232 22.42 -6.78 -9.18
C ALA A 232 22.55 -8.24 -9.66
N LYS A 233 21.97 -9.21 -8.93
CA LYS A 233 21.90 -10.63 -9.34
C LYS A 233 21.19 -10.80 -10.69
N LEU A 234 20.03 -10.13 -10.89
CA LEU A 234 19.32 -10.14 -12.18
C LEU A 234 20.13 -9.49 -13.31
N LYS A 235 20.81 -8.36 -13.03
CA LYS A 235 21.70 -7.66 -13.97
C LYS A 235 22.87 -8.53 -14.40
N GLN A 236 23.54 -9.20 -13.46
CA GLN A 236 24.61 -10.16 -13.72
C GLN A 236 24.12 -11.34 -14.58
N HIS A 237 22.99 -11.96 -14.20
CA HIS A 237 22.40 -13.08 -14.93
C HIS A 237 22.05 -12.75 -16.38
N LEU A 238 21.47 -11.56 -16.62
CA LEU A 238 21.14 -11.08 -17.96
C LEU A 238 22.37 -10.65 -18.77
N LEU A 239 23.41 -10.12 -18.12
CA LEU A 239 24.67 -9.77 -18.78
C LEU A 239 25.46 -11.02 -19.22
N ALA A 240 25.34 -12.13 -18.49
CA ALA A 240 25.95 -13.41 -18.85
C ALA A 240 25.30 -14.08 -20.08
N GLN A 241 24.06 -13.74 -20.43
CA GLN A 241 23.40 -14.30 -21.62
C GLN A 241 23.94 -13.66 -22.92
N PRO A 242 23.97 -14.42 -24.04
CA PRO A 242 24.28 -13.89 -25.37
C PRO A 242 23.44 -12.68 -25.78
N VAL A 243 24.00 -11.82 -26.62
CA VAL A 243 23.28 -10.66 -27.17
C VAL A 243 22.14 -11.14 -28.07
N GLY A 244 20.90 -10.77 -27.72
CA GLY A 244 19.67 -11.28 -28.37
C GLY A 244 18.95 -12.39 -27.60
N GLU A 245 19.56 -12.96 -26.55
CA GLU A 245 18.93 -13.94 -25.64
C GLU A 245 18.47 -13.32 -24.31
N ARG A 246 18.75 -12.01 -24.14
CA ARG A 246 18.48 -11.21 -22.92
C ARG A 246 17.00 -10.84 -22.73
N LYS A 247 16.10 -11.78 -23.02
CA LYS A 247 14.64 -11.61 -22.90
C LYS A 247 14.18 -11.81 -21.46
N VAL A 248 13.18 -11.06 -21.01
CA VAL A 248 12.64 -11.14 -19.64
C VAL A 248 11.14 -11.43 -19.67
N CYS A 249 10.70 -12.42 -18.91
CA CYS A 249 9.27 -12.69 -18.69
C CYS A 249 8.87 -12.32 -17.25
N ILE A 250 8.16 -11.21 -17.08
CA ILE A 250 7.60 -10.75 -15.80
C ILE A 250 6.19 -11.34 -15.65
N VAL A 251 5.88 -11.93 -14.49
CA VAL A 251 4.60 -12.60 -14.24
C VAL A 251 3.82 -11.91 -13.12
N GLY A 252 3.01 -10.94 -13.50
CA GLY A 252 2.15 -10.16 -12.62
C GLY A 252 1.72 -8.85 -13.26
N GLY A 253 0.51 -8.39 -12.94
CA GLY A 253 0.01 -7.05 -13.30
C GLY A 253 0.12 -6.03 -12.17
N SER A 254 0.92 -6.33 -11.14
CA SER A 254 1.06 -5.54 -9.93
C SER A 254 1.96 -4.32 -10.13
N HIS A 255 1.91 -3.37 -9.20
CA HIS A 255 2.87 -2.26 -9.16
C HIS A 255 4.32 -2.72 -9.04
N SER A 256 4.60 -3.77 -8.25
CA SER A 256 5.93 -4.39 -8.19
C SER A 256 6.40 -4.96 -9.54
N SER A 257 5.50 -5.58 -10.32
CA SER A 257 5.81 -6.11 -11.65
C SER A 257 6.20 -5.01 -12.65
N PHE A 258 5.44 -3.91 -12.66
CA PHE A 258 5.76 -2.73 -13.46
C PHE A 258 7.02 -1.99 -12.97
N SER A 259 7.31 -2.06 -11.68
CA SER A 259 8.51 -1.43 -11.10
C SER A 259 9.79 -2.17 -11.47
N VAL A 260 9.79 -3.51 -11.53
CA VAL A 260 10.92 -4.27 -12.09
C VAL A 260 11.09 -3.99 -13.59
N ALA A 261 10.00 -3.90 -14.35
CA ALA A 261 10.06 -3.47 -15.75
C ALA A 261 10.70 -2.08 -15.90
N TRP A 262 10.34 -1.13 -15.03
CA TRP A 262 10.94 0.21 -15.01
C TRP A 262 12.44 0.18 -14.66
N LEU A 263 12.87 -0.60 -13.66
CA LEU A 263 14.29 -0.76 -13.32
C LEU A 263 15.09 -1.35 -14.50
N LEU A 264 14.56 -2.39 -15.16
CA LEU A 264 15.20 -2.98 -16.33
C LEU A 264 15.39 -1.95 -17.48
N LEU A 265 14.41 -1.08 -17.70
CA LEU A 265 14.47 -0.06 -18.76
C LEU A 265 15.38 1.14 -18.44
N ASN A 266 15.58 1.48 -17.15
CA ASN A 266 16.19 2.75 -16.71
C ASN A 266 17.44 2.62 -15.82
N LYS A 267 17.74 1.43 -15.26
CA LYS A 267 18.86 1.18 -14.32
C LYS A 267 19.78 0.02 -14.73
N LEU A 268 19.41 -0.78 -15.74
CA LEU A 268 20.18 -1.96 -16.12
C LEU A 268 21.51 -1.63 -16.79
N VAL A 269 21.59 -0.52 -17.53
CA VAL A 269 22.84 0.01 -18.12
C VAL A 269 23.12 1.39 -17.56
N ASP A 270 24.29 1.55 -16.96
CA ASP A 270 24.77 2.83 -16.44
C ASP A 270 25.19 3.75 -17.60
N PRO A 271 24.58 4.94 -17.78
CA PRO A 271 24.90 5.82 -18.91
C PRO A 271 26.39 6.22 -19.00
N LYS A 272 27.08 6.24 -17.85
CA LYS A 272 28.51 6.57 -17.73
C LYS A 272 29.45 5.43 -18.17
N ALA A 273 28.99 4.19 -18.27
CA ALA A 273 29.84 3.03 -18.58
C ALA A 273 30.14 2.86 -20.08
N VAL A 274 29.42 3.57 -20.95
CA VAL A 274 29.62 3.50 -22.41
C VAL A 274 30.79 4.38 -22.87
N THR A 275 31.04 5.51 -22.19
CA THR A 275 32.03 6.52 -22.59
C THR A 275 33.48 6.09 -22.32
N THR A 276 33.73 5.30 -21.28
CA THR A 276 35.09 4.98 -20.78
C THR A 276 35.80 3.86 -21.54
N LYS A 277 35.15 3.20 -22.51
CA LYS A 277 35.71 2.05 -23.24
C LYS A 277 36.38 2.37 -24.59
N ARG A 278 36.78 3.64 -24.81
CA ARG A 278 37.47 4.09 -26.04
C ARG A 278 38.86 4.70 -25.85
N SER A 279 39.43 4.65 -24.64
CA SER A 279 40.74 5.26 -24.32
C SER A 279 41.61 4.32 -23.47
N SER A 280 42.09 3.22 -24.07
CA SER A 280 43.06 2.31 -23.44
C SER A 280 43.94 1.60 -24.48
N LEU A 281 44.68 2.39 -25.28
CA LEU A 281 45.66 1.93 -26.26
C LEU A 281 46.88 2.86 -26.33
N SER A 282 47.65 2.93 -25.23
CA SER A 282 49.05 3.35 -25.23
C SER A 282 49.76 2.80 -23.98
N SER A 283 51.09 2.66 -24.05
CA SER A 283 51.93 1.93 -23.09
C SER A 283 52.77 2.85 -22.21
N GLY A 284 52.96 2.51 -20.93
CA GLY A 284 53.91 3.20 -20.05
C GLY A 284 54.06 2.55 -18.66
N SER A 285 55.24 1.99 -18.38
CA SER A 285 55.60 1.36 -17.10
C SER A 285 56.21 2.38 -16.10
N PRO A 286 56.32 2.08 -14.78
CA PRO A 286 56.17 3.10 -13.73
C PRO A 286 57.47 3.67 -13.14
N LYS A 287 57.34 4.76 -12.37
CA LYS A 287 58.32 5.22 -11.36
C LYS A 287 57.66 5.56 -10.02
N LYS A 288 58.43 5.38 -8.93
CA LYS A 288 58.04 5.70 -7.54
C LYS A 288 58.41 7.15 -7.18
N GLN A 289 57.60 7.78 -6.31
CA GLN A 289 57.98 8.55 -5.10
C GLN A 289 56.70 9.22 -4.55
N ALA A 290 56.30 9.00 -3.29
CA ALA A 290 56.80 9.58 -2.02
C ALA A 290 56.13 10.93 -1.68
N ALA A 291 55.97 11.25 -0.40
CA ALA A 291 54.92 12.17 0.10
C ALA A 291 55.45 13.46 0.75
N SER A 292 54.60 14.50 0.79
CA SER A 292 54.64 15.61 1.76
C SER A 292 53.33 16.42 1.79
N ASP A 293 53.03 17.03 2.94
CA ASP A 293 51.89 17.95 3.15
C ASP A 293 52.13 19.37 2.62
N SER A 294 51.05 20.13 2.36
CA SER A 294 50.68 21.35 3.13
C SER A 294 49.74 22.32 2.37
N LYS A 295 49.29 23.39 3.06
CA LYS A 295 48.16 24.27 2.69
C LYS A 295 48.58 25.51 1.89
N LYS A 296 47.79 25.95 0.88
CA LYS A 296 46.99 27.21 0.99
C LYS A 296 46.03 27.50 -0.19
N SER A 297 44.97 28.22 0.17
CA SER A 297 43.95 28.97 -0.59
C SER A 297 44.28 29.61 -1.96
N LYS A 298 43.31 29.59 -2.89
CA LYS A 298 42.68 30.83 -3.41
C LYS A 298 41.26 30.58 -4.00
N GLU A 299 40.57 31.67 -4.33
CA GLU A 299 39.18 31.72 -4.83
C GLU A 299 39.09 31.80 -6.36
N GLU A 300 37.97 31.34 -6.93
CA GLU A 300 37.12 31.94 -7.99
C GLU A 300 36.07 30.87 -8.40
N SER A 301 34.75 31.10 -8.36
CA SER A 301 33.91 32.09 -9.05
C SER A 301 33.54 31.72 -10.50
N GLU A 302 32.43 31.00 -10.66
CA GLU A 302 31.50 31.26 -11.78
C GLU A 302 30.08 30.78 -11.44
N THR A 303 29.04 31.45 -11.95
CA THR A 303 27.63 31.09 -11.71
C THR A 303 26.79 31.50 -12.91
N ALA A 304 26.10 30.53 -13.53
CA ALA A 304 25.28 30.75 -14.73
C ALA A 304 23.78 30.59 -14.43
N LEU A 305 22.98 31.53 -14.94
CA LEU A 305 21.52 31.56 -14.86
C LEU A 305 20.88 30.64 -15.92
N VAL A 306 19.60 30.27 -15.73
CA VAL A 306 18.49 30.48 -16.69
C VAL A 306 17.15 29.94 -16.13
N LEU A 307 16.05 30.63 -16.45
CA LEU A 307 14.66 30.29 -16.10
C LEU A 307 13.93 29.57 -17.25
N PRO A 308 12.96 28.68 -16.98
CA PRO A 308 12.01 28.18 -17.99
C PRO A 308 10.75 29.06 -18.10
N HIS A 309 10.17 29.17 -19.30
CA HIS A 309 8.96 29.95 -19.58
C HIS A 309 7.77 29.06 -20.00
N LEU A 310 6.53 29.51 -19.74
CA LEU A 310 5.28 28.81 -20.09
C LEU A 310 4.79 29.14 -21.51
N ALA A 311 3.97 28.23 -22.08
CA ALA A 311 3.08 28.45 -23.22
C ALA A 311 1.82 27.53 -23.10
N SER A 312 0.74 27.85 -23.82
CA SER A 312 -0.60 27.20 -23.69
C SER A 312 -1.38 27.25 -25.03
N ILE A 313 -2.71 27.03 -25.02
CA ILE A 313 -3.67 27.01 -26.16
C ILE A 313 -3.67 25.65 -26.92
N GLY A 314 -4.78 25.08 -27.44
CA GLY A 314 -6.23 25.40 -27.41
C GLY A 314 -7.01 24.55 -28.44
N ALA A 315 -8.32 24.32 -28.28
CA ALA A 315 -9.18 23.47 -29.15
C ALA A 315 -10.21 24.30 -29.98
N PRO A 316 -10.99 23.75 -30.94
CA PRO A 316 -12.19 22.92 -30.64
C PRO A 316 -12.49 21.77 -31.65
N VAL A 317 -13.77 21.42 -31.90
CA VAL A 317 -14.27 20.06 -32.28
C VAL A 317 -15.36 20.07 -33.38
N THR A 318 -15.47 19.01 -34.19
CA THR A 318 -16.76 18.52 -34.79
C THR A 318 -16.67 17.02 -35.18
N ALA A 319 -17.80 16.32 -35.38
CA ALA A 319 -17.84 14.84 -35.51
C ALA A 319 -19.00 14.27 -36.37
N THR A 320 -18.93 12.99 -36.79
CA THR A 320 -20.06 12.15 -37.29
C THR A 320 -19.71 10.64 -37.27
N VAL A 321 -20.70 9.73 -37.47
CA VAL A 321 -20.75 8.32 -36.99
C VAL A 321 -21.53 7.43 -38.01
N PRO A 322 -21.15 6.15 -38.35
CA PRO A 322 -21.76 4.95 -37.71
C PRO A 322 -21.03 3.55 -37.71
N VAL A 323 -20.89 2.97 -36.50
CA VAL A 323 -21.40 1.64 -36.00
C VAL A 323 -21.06 0.26 -36.67
N SER A 324 -20.48 -0.66 -35.84
CA SER A 324 -20.53 -2.17 -35.81
C SER A 324 -19.76 -3.05 -36.82
N PRO A 325 -19.43 -4.34 -36.51
CA PRO A 325 -19.44 -5.09 -35.22
C PRO A 325 -18.07 -5.75 -34.83
N LEU A 326 -18.06 -6.71 -33.88
CA LEU A 326 -16.91 -7.17 -33.04
C LEU A 326 -16.16 -8.43 -33.51
N SER A 327 -14.83 -8.53 -33.23
CA SER A 327 -14.16 -9.76 -32.72
C SER A 327 -12.70 -9.54 -32.22
N ILE A 328 -12.22 -10.44 -31.35
CA ILE A 328 -10.83 -10.69 -30.85
C ILE A 328 -9.87 -9.48 -30.74
N THR A 329 -9.67 -8.95 -29.53
CA THR A 329 -8.81 -7.79 -29.27
C THR A 329 -7.31 -8.11 -29.26
N LYS A 330 -6.66 -7.96 -30.42
CA LYS A 330 -5.22 -7.69 -30.54
C LYS A 330 -5.04 -6.21 -30.93
N CYS A 331 -4.32 -5.42 -30.14
CA CYS A 331 -4.14 -3.98 -30.43
C CYS A 331 -3.15 -3.74 -31.58
N GLU A 332 -3.64 -3.77 -32.82
CA GLU A 332 -2.97 -3.32 -34.06
C GLU A 332 -3.99 -2.61 -34.96
N MET A 333 -3.55 -1.66 -35.79
CA MET A 333 -4.37 -0.88 -36.74
C MET A 333 -3.77 -0.93 -38.16
N PRO A 334 -4.56 -0.74 -39.24
CA PRO A 334 -4.11 -0.93 -40.62
C PRO A 334 -3.29 0.24 -41.19
N PRO A 335 -2.55 0.04 -42.30
CA PRO A 335 -1.75 1.09 -42.94
C PRO A 335 -2.58 2.01 -43.85
N THR A 336 -2.32 3.31 -43.80
CA THR A 336 -2.89 4.31 -44.74
C THR A 336 -1.94 4.61 -45.89
N THR A 337 -2.44 4.55 -47.13
CA THR A 337 -1.72 4.92 -48.35
C THR A 337 -1.47 6.43 -48.46
N SER A 338 -0.23 6.83 -48.76
CA SER A 338 0.13 8.23 -49.05
C SER A 338 0.31 8.49 -50.56
N VAL A 339 -0.21 9.62 -51.03
CA VAL A 339 -0.16 10.03 -52.44
C VAL A 339 1.16 10.76 -52.73
N LYS A 340 1.76 10.50 -53.90
CA LYS A 340 2.98 11.17 -54.36
C LYS A 340 2.70 12.65 -54.71
N ILE A 341 3.42 13.58 -54.09
CA ILE A 341 3.64 14.93 -54.62
C ILE A 341 5.15 15.14 -54.76
N LYS A 342 5.57 15.69 -55.91
CA LYS A 342 6.96 15.82 -56.34
C LYS A 342 7.44 17.27 -56.16
N ARG A 343 8.53 17.48 -55.41
CA ARG A 343 9.31 18.73 -55.44
C ARG A 343 10.80 18.39 -55.45
N THR A 344 11.58 19.15 -56.19
CA THR A 344 12.89 18.71 -56.70
C THR A 344 14.02 19.61 -56.20
N THR A 345 15.16 19.01 -55.80
CA THR A 345 16.45 19.67 -55.52
C THR A 345 16.46 20.70 -54.37
N LEU A 346 17.58 20.98 -53.68
CA LEU A 346 19.00 20.78 -54.04
C LEU A 346 19.74 19.72 -53.21
N THR A 347 20.90 19.30 -53.72
CA THR A 347 21.79 18.28 -53.15
C THR A 347 22.90 18.89 -52.30
N ALA A 348 23.13 18.32 -51.11
CA ALA A 348 24.40 18.38 -50.40
C ALA A 348 24.76 16.95 -49.93
N THR A 349 26.03 16.57 -50.03
CA THR A 349 26.51 15.19 -49.83
C THR A 349 27.22 14.99 -48.50
N SER A 350 27.31 13.71 -48.09
CA SER A 350 28.03 13.18 -46.91
C SER A 350 27.42 13.49 -45.53
N GLY A 351 27.59 12.54 -44.59
CA GLY A 351 27.09 12.65 -43.21
C GLY A 351 26.06 11.58 -42.78
N ASP A 352 26.33 10.29 -43.03
CA ASP A 352 25.47 9.19 -42.54
C ASP A 352 25.51 9.11 -41.00
N THR A 353 24.60 9.85 -40.36
CA THR A 353 24.58 10.07 -38.92
C THR A 353 23.49 9.22 -38.28
N THR A 354 23.64 7.89 -38.34
CA THR A 354 22.73 6.99 -37.61
C THR A 354 22.79 7.28 -36.11
N PRO A 355 21.66 7.49 -35.41
CA PRO A 355 21.67 7.68 -33.98
C PRO A 355 22.18 6.41 -33.26
N PRO A 356 22.91 6.54 -32.14
CA PRO A 356 23.62 5.42 -31.54
C PRO A 356 22.66 4.35 -31.01
N LYS A 357 22.81 3.11 -31.51
CA LYS A 357 22.06 1.92 -31.06
C LYS A 357 22.49 1.48 -29.66
N THR A 358 21.92 2.08 -28.61
CA THR A 358 22.34 1.86 -27.20
C THR A 358 21.24 1.32 -26.28
N SER A 359 20.08 0.90 -26.82
CA SER A 359 19.05 0.19 -26.04
C SER A 359 19.47 -1.25 -25.74
N PHE A 360 19.66 -1.61 -24.46
CA PHE A 360 20.02 -2.98 -24.02
C PHE A 360 19.02 -4.05 -24.49
N PHE A 361 17.73 -3.71 -24.44
CA PHE A 361 16.64 -4.53 -24.97
C PHE A 361 16.21 -3.99 -26.34
N ASN A 362 16.06 -4.90 -27.30
CA ASN A 362 15.36 -4.63 -28.54
C ASN A 362 13.85 -4.47 -28.28
N PRO A 363 13.06 -3.95 -29.25
CA PRO A 363 11.61 -3.98 -29.18
C PRO A 363 11.10 -5.40 -28.86
N LYS A 364 10.13 -5.48 -27.94
CA LYS A 364 9.35 -6.68 -27.59
C LYS A 364 10.12 -7.79 -26.82
N GLU A 365 11.31 -7.51 -26.28
CA GLU A 365 12.11 -8.48 -25.49
C GLU A 365 11.72 -8.60 -24.01
N ILE A 366 10.98 -7.63 -23.45
CA ILE A 366 10.36 -7.77 -22.12
C ILE A 366 8.88 -8.14 -22.32
N MET A 367 8.48 -9.30 -21.82
CA MET A 367 7.08 -9.77 -21.80
C MET A 367 6.53 -9.65 -20.38
N LEU A 368 5.36 -9.04 -20.20
CA LEU A 368 4.67 -8.92 -18.91
C LEU A 368 3.31 -9.64 -19.00
N LEU A 369 3.20 -10.76 -18.29
CA LEU A 369 2.02 -11.63 -18.27
C LEU A 369 1.12 -11.26 -17.08
N HIS A 370 -0.15 -10.96 -17.31
CA HIS A 370 -1.09 -10.54 -16.25
C HIS A 370 -2.45 -11.23 -16.38
N ARG A 371 -3.12 -11.54 -15.27
CA ARG A 371 -4.39 -12.32 -15.27
C ARG A 371 -5.67 -11.46 -15.38
N SER A 372 -5.58 -10.18 -15.05
CA SER A 372 -6.69 -9.23 -14.99
C SER A 372 -6.35 -7.97 -15.80
N PRO A 373 -7.34 -7.15 -16.20
CA PRO A 373 -7.08 -5.82 -16.78
C PRO A 373 -6.22 -4.99 -15.83
N ILE A 374 -5.23 -4.30 -16.38
CA ILE A 374 -4.35 -3.40 -15.62
C ILE A 374 -5.09 -2.07 -15.42
N ARG A 375 -5.03 -1.54 -14.21
CA ARG A 375 -5.73 -0.32 -13.80
C ARG A 375 -4.72 0.75 -13.39
N CYS A 376 -5.09 2.01 -13.53
CA CYS A 376 -4.33 3.15 -13.02
C CYS A 376 -5.12 3.85 -11.91
N TYR A 377 -4.40 4.40 -10.95
CA TYR A 377 -4.95 5.32 -9.95
C TYR A 377 -5.22 6.68 -10.58
N TYR A 378 -6.28 7.36 -10.15
CA TYR A 378 -6.58 8.75 -10.53
C TYR A 378 -7.02 9.56 -9.31
N GLY A 379 -6.52 10.79 -9.19
CA GLY A 379 -6.88 11.72 -8.12
C GLY A 379 -8.27 12.34 -8.27
N SER A 380 -8.96 12.07 -9.39
CA SER A 380 -10.37 12.40 -9.57
C SER A 380 -11.00 11.55 -10.67
N LYS A 381 -12.32 11.38 -10.61
CA LYS A 381 -13.14 10.88 -11.73
C LYS A 381 -12.84 11.57 -13.07
N LYS A 382 -12.72 12.91 -13.09
CA LYS A 382 -12.42 13.68 -14.31
C LYS A 382 -11.07 13.32 -14.92
N GLU A 383 -10.05 13.04 -14.10
CA GLU A 383 -8.74 12.62 -14.57
C GLU A 383 -8.80 11.21 -15.19
N ALA A 384 -9.63 10.31 -14.65
CA ALA A 384 -9.85 8.97 -15.19
C ALA A 384 -10.62 9.00 -16.52
N GLU A 385 -11.70 9.79 -16.60
CA GLU A 385 -12.52 9.93 -17.82
C GLU A 385 -11.73 10.54 -18.98
N ALA A 386 -10.88 11.55 -18.72
CA ALA A 386 -9.99 12.13 -19.73
C ALA A 386 -8.93 11.14 -20.25
N ASP A 387 -8.66 10.07 -19.51
CA ASP A 387 -7.74 8.98 -19.86
C ASP A 387 -8.44 7.77 -20.51
N GLY A 388 -9.77 7.79 -20.62
CA GLY A 388 -10.58 6.67 -21.08
C GLY A 388 -10.70 5.51 -20.07
N ALA A 389 -10.41 5.75 -18.78
CA ALA A 389 -10.49 4.74 -17.73
C ALA A 389 -11.91 4.64 -17.13
N ASP A 390 -12.27 3.45 -16.64
CA ASP A 390 -13.52 3.23 -15.89
C ASP A 390 -13.52 4.04 -14.59
N ALA A 391 -14.41 5.04 -14.54
CA ALA A 391 -14.65 5.92 -13.40
C ALA A 391 -16.08 5.78 -12.85
N THR A 392 -16.71 4.61 -13.03
CA THR A 392 -18.02 4.29 -12.45
C THR A 392 -17.95 4.13 -10.92
N ARG A 393 -16.80 3.72 -10.40
CA ARG A 393 -16.52 3.58 -8.96
C ARG A 393 -15.47 4.60 -8.53
N VAL A 394 -15.81 5.36 -7.48
CA VAL A 394 -14.92 6.29 -6.78
C VAL A 394 -14.89 5.97 -5.30
N ASP A 395 -13.81 6.35 -4.61
CA ASP A 395 -13.78 6.36 -3.15
C ASP A 395 -14.44 7.61 -2.54
N ARG A 396 -14.44 7.71 -1.20
CA ARG A 396 -15.01 8.84 -0.44
C ARG A 396 -14.38 10.21 -0.79
N SER A 397 -13.16 10.22 -1.33
CA SER A 397 -12.45 11.42 -1.79
C SER A 397 -12.66 11.74 -3.27
N GLY A 398 -13.39 10.90 -4.02
CA GLY A 398 -13.62 11.06 -5.45
C GLY A 398 -12.51 10.48 -6.34
N CYS A 399 -11.55 9.76 -5.75
CA CYS A 399 -10.44 9.12 -6.46
C CYS A 399 -10.89 7.78 -7.08
N VAL A 400 -10.19 7.33 -8.13
CA VAL A 400 -10.50 6.09 -8.86
C VAL A 400 -9.34 5.10 -8.75
N ASN A 401 -9.64 3.83 -8.46
CA ASN A 401 -8.67 2.76 -8.19
C ASN A 401 -7.60 3.15 -7.15
N THR A 402 -8.03 3.70 -6.01
CA THR A 402 -7.17 4.17 -4.92
C THR A 402 -6.24 3.08 -4.38
N PHE A 403 -6.74 1.85 -4.23
CA PHE A 403 -5.97 0.74 -3.68
C PHE A 403 -5.48 -0.26 -4.74
N THR A 404 -6.14 -0.32 -5.90
CA THR A 404 -5.85 -1.29 -6.96
C THR A 404 -5.11 -0.73 -8.18
N GLY A 405 -5.00 0.59 -8.29
CA GLY A 405 -4.43 1.26 -9.46
C GLY A 405 -2.91 1.44 -9.43
N LEU A 406 -2.25 1.26 -10.58
CA LEU A 406 -0.87 1.69 -10.79
C LEU A 406 -0.72 3.20 -10.61
N ARG A 407 0.38 3.61 -9.98
CA ARG A 407 0.75 4.99 -9.67
C ARG A 407 2.13 5.31 -10.25
N GLU A 408 2.41 6.59 -10.41
CA GLU A 408 3.75 7.12 -10.70
C GLU A 408 4.48 6.44 -11.86
N ASP A 409 5.71 5.96 -11.65
CA ASP A 409 6.53 5.36 -12.68
C ASP A 409 5.88 4.13 -13.34
N ALA A 410 5.09 3.36 -12.59
CA ALA A 410 4.29 2.28 -13.16
C ALA A 410 3.12 2.79 -14.01
N LYS A 411 2.42 3.85 -13.58
CA LYS A 411 1.35 4.51 -14.38
C LYS A 411 1.94 5.12 -15.66
N ARG A 412 3.08 5.82 -15.56
CA ARG A 412 3.82 6.40 -16.69
C ARG A 412 4.28 5.31 -17.66
N LEU A 413 4.88 4.22 -17.17
CA LEU A 413 5.32 3.10 -17.99
C LEU A 413 4.16 2.41 -18.69
N TYR A 414 3.08 2.07 -17.97
CA TYR A 414 1.88 1.46 -18.55
C TYR A 414 1.27 2.34 -19.66
N LYS A 415 1.11 3.65 -19.41
CA LYS A 415 0.68 4.62 -20.44
C LYS A 415 1.62 4.65 -21.65
N SER A 416 2.93 4.58 -21.44
CA SER A 416 3.92 4.60 -22.53
C SER A 416 3.84 3.34 -23.40
N ILE A 417 3.59 2.17 -22.81
CA ILE A 417 3.43 0.91 -23.54
C ILE A 417 2.11 0.89 -24.30
N THR A 418 1.01 1.27 -23.65
CA THR A 418 -0.33 1.30 -24.29
C THR A 418 -0.45 2.34 -25.40
N SER A 419 0.29 3.46 -25.31
CA SER A 419 0.41 4.44 -26.40
C SER A 419 1.49 4.12 -27.43
N GLY A 420 2.10 2.93 -27.39
CA GLY A 420 3.14 2.49 -28.34
C GLY A 420 4.47 3.25 -28.29
N ARG A 421 4.71 4.10 -27.28
CA ARG A 421 5.97 4.85 -27.10
C ARG A 421 7.07 3.99 -26.50
N GLU A 422 6.73 3.10 -25.56
CA GLU A 422 7.66 2.09 -25.05
C GLU A 422 7.41 0.75 -25.76
N VAL A 423 8.25 0.45 -26.75
CA VAL A 423 8.13 -0.74 -27.60
C VAL A 423 8.93 -1.94 -27.11
N ARG A 424 9.79 -1.79 -26.09
CA ARG A 424 10.63 -2.86 -25.53
C ARG A 424 9.82 -3.82 -24.65
N VAL A 425 8.75 -3.33 -24.04
CA VAL A 425 7.81 -4.13 -23.23
C VAL A 425 6.56 -4.50 -24.03
N ARG A 426 6.07 -5.73 -23.85
CA ARG A 426 4.74 -6.17 -24.29
C ARG A 426 3.92 -6.66 -23.11
N LEU A 427 2.66 -6.23 -23.05
CA LEU A 427 1.67 -6.73 -22.10
C LEU A 427 0.89 -7.88 -22.74
N PHE A 428 0.62 -8.93 -21.97
CA PHE A 428 -0.23 -10.05 -22.38
C PHE A 428 -1.19 -10.44 -21.24
N GLN A 429 -2.49 -10.31 -21.49
CA GLN A 429 -3.48 -10.86 -20.58
C GLN A 429 -3.59 -12.38 -20.79
N VAL A 430 -3.47 -13.15 -19.71
CA VAL A 430 -3.44 -14.62 -19.73
C VAL A 430 -4.63 -15.25 -19.00
N HIS A 431 -5.23 -16.27 -19.61
CA HIS A 431 -6.44 -16.95 -19.17
C HIS A 431 -6.26 -18.48 -19.14
N GLN A 432 -6.94 -19.15 -18.20
CA GLN A 432 -6.75 -20.57 -17.89
C GLN A 432 -7.01 -21.53 -19.06
N GLN A 433 -7.92 -21.18 -19.96
CA GLN A 433 -8.45 -22.06 -21.00
C GLN A 433 -7.92 -21.73 -22.41
N GLY A 434 -6.90 -20.87 -22.53
CA GLY A 434 -6.38 -20.48 -23.86
C GLY A 434 -4.96 -19.92 -23.94
N SER A 435 -4.32 -19.56 -22.82
CA SER A 435 -3.01 -18.88 -22.86
C SER A 435 -1.79 -19.78 -22.60
N GLN A 436 -1.96 -21.09 -22.37
CA GLN A 436 -0.87 -21.99 -21.98
C GLN A 436 0.33 -21.91 -22.97
N THR A 437 0.09 -22.12 -24.27
CA THR A 437 1.14 -22.05 -25.31
C THR A 437 1.85 -20.69 -25.41
N LEU A 438 1.22 -19.60 -24.97
CA LEU A 438 1.85 -18.28 -24.88
C LEU A 438 2.76 -18.18 -23.64
N VAL A 439 2.31 -18.70 -22.50
CA VAL A 439 3.09 -18.80 -21.25
C VAL A 439 4.31 -19.69 -21.46
N ASP A 440 4.13 -20.87 -22.07
CA ASP A 440 5.21 -21.82 -22.35
C ASP A 440 6.29 -21.19 -23.25
N LYS A 441 5.87 -20.49 -24.33
CA LYS A 441 6.79 -19.77 -25.22
C LYS A 441 7.49 -18.60 -24.52
N ALA A 442 6.79 -17.89 -23.62
CA ALA A 442 7.39 -16.81 -22.84
C ALA A 442 8.46 -17.35 -21.87
N TYR A 443 8.18 -18.43 -21.14
CA TYR A 443 9.13 -19.04 -20.19
C TYR A 443 10.29 -19.74 -20.88
N ALA A 444 10.04 -20.41 -22.02
CA ALA A 444 11.10 -21.04 -22.81
C ALA A 444 12.08 -19.98 -23.36
N SER A 445 11.56 -18.92 -23.99
CA SER A 445 12.39 -17.93 -24.71
C SER A 445 12.98 -16.81 -23.83
N ALA A 446 12.56 -16.68 -22.58
CA ALA A 446 13.14 -15.71 -21.64
C ALA A 446 14.46 -16.21 -21.05
N GLY A 447 15.48 -15.34 -21.03
CA GLY A 447 16.72 -15.54 -20.27
C GLY A 447 16.52 -15.38 -18.75
N ALA A 448 15.52 -14.59 -18.32
CA ALA A 448 15.09 -14.48 -16.92
C ALA A 448 13.56 -14.43 -16.77
N ILE A 449 13.02 -15.09 -15.76
CA ILE A 449 11.61 -15.06 -15.37
C ILE A 449 11.50 -14.33 -14.02
N VAL A 450 10.78 -13.22 -13.97
CA VAL A 450 10.54 -12.48 -12.72
C VAL A 450 9.12 -12.75 -12.25
N TRP A 451 8.97 -13.43 -11.12
CA TRP A 451 7.68 -13.70 -10.50
C TRP A 451 7.19 -12.47 -9.74
N GLY A 452 6.09 -11.86 -10.17
CA GLY A 452 5.48 -10.65 -9.59
C GLY A 452 4.10 -10.87 -8.98
N ALA A 453 3.68 -12.13 -8.78
CA ALA A 453 2.29 -12.51 -8.52
C ALA A 453 1.76 -12.22 -7.09
N GLY A 454 2.38 -11.30 -6.34
CA GLY A 454 1.93 -10.87 -5.01
C GLY A 454 2.29 -11.81 -3.85
N TYR A 455 2.19 -11.26 -2.65
CA TYR A 455 2.70 -11.80 -1.38
C TYR A 455 1.77 -12.84 -0.72
N LYS A 456 2.32 -13.57 0.25
CA LYS A 456 1.63 -14.38 1.27
C LYS A 456 1.83 -13.76 2.67
N THR A 457 1.03 -14.19 3.65
CA THR A 457 1.25 -13.84 5.07
C THR A 457 2.51 -14.52 5.62
N ASN A 458 3.35 -13.78 6.35
CA ASN A 458 4.34 -14.38 7.24
C ASN A 458 3.63 -14.75 8.55
N LEU A 459 2.97 -15.90 8.59
CA LEU A 459 2.16 -16.32 9.73
C LEU A 459 3.03 -16.98 10.82
N LEU A 460 2.97 -16.45 12.04
CA LEU A 460 3.49 -17.12 13.23
C LEU A 460 2.64 -18.38 13.50
N PRO A 461 3.23 -19.57 13.68
CA PRO A 461 2.50 -20.76 14.10
C PRO A 461 1.76 -20.52 15.42
N GLY A 462 0.46 -20.79 15.44
CA GLY A 462 -0.39 -20.73 16.62
C GLY A 462 -0.87 -22.11 17.03
N PHE A 463 -1.03 -22.34 18.32
CA PHE A 463 -1.53 -23.58 18.90
C PHE A 463 -2.59 -23.30 19.98
N ASP A 464 -3.48 -24.25 20.26
CA ASP A 464 -4.24 -24.26 21.51
C ASP A 464 -3.43 -24.90 22.66
N GLU A 465 -3.96 -24.87 23.88
CA GLU A 465 -3.31 -25.43 25.08
C GLU A 465 -3.09 -26.95 25.01
N ALA A 466 -3.83 -27.67 24.16
CA ALA A 466 -3.62 -29.09 23.88
C ALA A 466 -2.53 -29.33 22.80
N GLY A 467 -1.89 -28.28 22.28
CA GLY A 467 -0.90 -28.35 21.21
C GLY A 467 -1.49 -28.51 19.81
N THR A 468 -2.80 -28.33 19.63
CA THR A 468 -3.47 -28.43 18.33
C THR A 468 -3.17 -27.19 17.49
N PRO A 469 -2.69 -27.32 16.23
CA PRO A 469 -2.41 -26.16 15.39
C PRO A 469 -3.66 -25.31 15.08
N LEU A 470 -3.61 -24.02 15.38
CA LEU A 470 -4.64 -23.06 15.02
C LEU A 470 -4.61 -22.80 13.52
N THR A 471 -5.68 -23.18 12.83
CA THR A 471 -5.84 -22.93 11.39
C THR A 471 -6.71 -21.70 11.14
N PHE A 472 -6.45 -21.00 10.05
CA PHE A 472 -7.08 -19.71 9.74
C PHE A 472 -7.60 -19.69 8.30
N HIS A 473 -8.72 -19.01 8.08
CA HIS A 473 -9.22 -18.77 6.73
C HIS A 473 -8.18 -18.01 5.91
N GLN A 474 -7.74 -18.58 4.78
CA GLN A 474 -6.74 -17.98 3.90
C GLN A 474 -7.28 -17.86 2.48
N VAL A 475 -7.13 -16.67 1.90
CA VAL A 475 -7.39 -16.43 0.48
C VAL A 475 -6.09 -16.04 -0.20
N ASN A 476 -5.64 -16.90 -1.11
CA ASN A 476 -4.46 -16.75 -1.98
C ASN A 476 -3.10 -16.90 -1.27
N GLY A 477 -3.09 -17.51 -0.08
CA GLY A 477 -1.95 -17.54 0.84
C GLY A 477 -1.86 -16.31 1.76
N VAL A 478 -2.93 -15.51 1.83
CA VAL A 478 -3.04 -14.36 2.73
C VAL A 478 -4.24 -14.58 3.66
N VAL A 479 -3.97 -14.57 4.96
CA VAL A 479 -4.95 -14.74 6.04
C VAL A 479 -6.07 -13.71 5.93
N LYS A 480 -7.30 -14.15 6.21
CA LYS A 480 -8.49 -13.31 6.32
C LYS A 480 -8.51 -12.62 7.69
N LEU A 481 -8.82 -11.32 7.66
CA LEU A 481 -9.09 -10.53 8.85
C LEU A 481 -10.57 -10.14 8.86
N ASP A 482 -11.15 -10.02 10.05
CA ASP A 482 -12.43 -9.34 10.22
C ASP A 482 -12.30 -7.80 10.15
N ASN A 483 -13.41 -7.09 10.33
CA ASN A 483 -13.42 -5.62 10.32
C ASN A 483 -12.64 -4.99 11.50
N LYS A 484 -12.30 -5.77 12.53
CA LYS A 484 -11.51 -5.38 13.72
C LYS A 484 -10.04 -5.82 13.62
N ALA A 485 -9.58 -6.20 12.43
CA ALA A 485 -8.23 -6.72 12.17
C ALA A 485 -7.89 -8.03 12.92
N ARG A 486 -8.87 -8.75 13.46
CA ARG A 486 -8.67 -10.06 14.11
C ARG A 486 -8.52 -11.16 13.07
N LEU A 487 -7.62 -12.11 13.30
CA LEU A 487 -7.45 -13.28 12.43
C LEU A 487 -8.70 -14.18 12.49
N GLN A 488 -9.20 -14.61 11.32
CA GLN A 488 -10.36 -15.49 11.24
C GLN A 488 -9.94 -16.97 11.39
N LEU A 489 -10.10 -17.53 12.59
CA LEU A 489 -9.94 -18.97 12.87
C LEU A 489 -10.89 -19.81 12.01
N LEU A 490 -10.41 -20.98 11.60
CA LEU A 490 -11.18 -21.98 10.85
C LEU A 490 -11.50 -23.15 11.79
N GLY A 491 -12.78 -23.29 12.13
CA GLY A 491 -13.27 -24.24 13.13
C GLY A 491 -13.54 -23.60 14.51
N PRO A 492 -14.14 -24.35 15.45
CA PRO A 492 -14.39 -23.87 16.81
C PRO A 492 -13.11 -23.81 17.64
N PHE A 493 -13.02 -22.82 18.53
CA PHE A 493 -12.00 -22.73 19.58
C PHE A 493 -12.66 -23.03 20.94
N LYS A 494 -11.97 -23.75 21.82
CA LYS A 494 -12.45 -24.04 23.19
C LYS A 494 -12.09 -22.90 24.13
N GLY A 495 -13.00 -22.51 25.02
CA GLY A 495 -12.75 -21.42 25.97
C GLY A 495 -12.74 -20.03 25.30
N LYS A 496 -11.97 -19.09 25.87
CA LYS A 496 -11.95 -17.69 25.46
C LYS A 496 -11.05 -17.48 24.23
N CYS A 497 -11.65 -17.20 23.08
CA CYS A 497 -10.94 -16.94 21.82
C CYS A 497 -9.79 -15.92 22.00
N PRO A 498 -8.55 -16.23 21.59
CA PRO A 498 -7.39 -15.37 21.81
C PRO A 498 -7.48 -14.08 20.96
N SER A 499 -7.00 -12.96 21.50
CA SER A 499 -6.94 -11.69 20.78
C SER A 499 -5.72 -11.60 19.86
N VAL A 500 -5.74 -12.37 18.76
CA VAL A 500 -4.70 -12.30 17.72
C VAL A 500 -5.11 -11.34 16.59
N LEU A 501 -4.33 -10.27 16.42
CA LEU A 501 -4.55 -9.19 15.45
C LEU A 501 -3.50 -9.26 14.33
N GLY A 502 -3.88 -8.90 13.10
CA GLY A 502 -3.00 -8.86 11.94
C GLY A 502 -2.87 -7.44 11.37
N LEU A 503 -1.65 -6.94 11.24
CA LEU A 503 -1.36 -5.62 10.69
C LEU A 503 -0.26 -5.68 9.61
N GLY A 504 -0.39 -4.85 8.58
CA GLY A 504 0.65 -4.67 7.56
C GLY A 504 0.46 -5.50 6.30
N LEU A 505 1.48 -5.51 5.44
CA LEU A 505 1.52 -6.34 4.23
C LEU A 505 1.39 -7.81 4.63
N GLY A 506 0.56 -8.59 3.93
CA GLY A 506 0.31 -10.00 4.31
C GLY A 506 -0.74 -10.16 5.42
N PHE A 507 -1.10 -9.08 6.11
CA PHE A 507 -2.28 -8.96 6.98
C PHE A 507 -3.15 -7.79 6.48
N SER A 508 -3.39 -7.77 5.17
CA SER A 508 -3.99 -6.65 4.44
C SER A 508 -5.46 -6.47 4.84
N LEU A 509 -5.80 -5.29 5.39
CA LEU A 509 -7.17 -4.96 5.80
C LEU A 509 -8.12 -4.94 4.60
N ARG A 510 -9.40 -5.17 4.85
CA ARG A 510 -10.48 -4.97 3.86
C ARG A 510 -10.74 -3.47 3.62
N SER A 511 -10.86 -3.06 2.36
CA SER A 511 -11.28 -1.73 1.94
C SER A 511 -12.74 -1.46 2.31
N ALA A 512 -13.05 -0.21 2.69
CA ALA A 512 -14.44 0.26 2.81
C ALA A 512 -15.15 0.39 1.45
N VAL A 513 -14.40 0.46 0.34
CA VAL A 513 -14.92 0.55 -1.03
C VAL A 513 -14.40 -0.61 -1.87
N ASP A 514 -15.32 -1.37 -2.46
CA ASP A 514 -15.00 -2.44 -3.40
C ASP A 514 -14.76 -1.88 -4.81
N GLU A 515 -13.49 -1.68 -5.15
CA GLU A 515 -13.04 -1.19 -6.46
C GLU A 515 -13.20 -2.26 -7.56
N MET A 516 -13.20 -3.56 -7.19
CA MET A 516 -13.05 -4.68 -8.13
C MET A 516 -14.34 -5.42 -8.47
N GLY A 517 -15.41 -5.21 -7.69
CA GLY A 517 -16.56 -6.12 -7.63
C GLY A 517 -16.27 -7.41 -6.85
N MET A 518 -15.19 -7.41 -6.07
CA MET A 518 -14.68 -8.47 -5.20
C MET A 518 -13.83 -7.81 -4.11
N GLU A 519 -13.88 -8.33 -2.88
CA GLU A 519 -13.16 -7.84 -1.69
C GLU A 519 -11.79 -7.20 -1.98
N THR A 520 -11.77 -5.86 -2.05
CA THR A 520 -10.53 -5.09 -2.23
C THR A 520 -9.78 -5.04 -0.90
N ARG A 521 -8.49 -5.38 -0.92
CA ARG A 521 -7.57 -5.29 0.22
C ARG A 521 -6.77 -3.99 0.14
N VAL A 522 -6.33 -3.46 1.29
CA VAL A 522 -5.62 -2.20 1.40
C VAL A 522 -4.27 -2.36 2.10
N ASP A 523 -3.20 -1.98 1.41
CA ASP A 523 -1.81 -2.10 1.84
C ASP A 523 -1.09 -0.75 1.66
N GLY A 524 -0.41 -0.27 2.69
CA GLY A 524 0.38 0.97 2.65
C GLY A 524 0.66 1.54 4.04
N VAL A 525 1.82 2.16 4.23
CA VAL A 525 2.28 2.67 5.55
C VAL A 525 1.26 3.63 6.18
N THR A 526 0.66 4.52 5.38
CA THR A 526 -0.37 5.46 5.83
C THR A 526 -1.68 4.78 6.26
N VAL A 527 -1.97 3.57 5.78
CA VAL A 527 -3.10 2.74 6.23
C VAL A 527 -2.76 2.08 7.56
N TYR A 528 -1.54 1.56 7.70
CA TYR A 528 -1.07 0.91 8.92
C TYR A 528 -1.01 1.92 10.08
N HIS A 529 -0.41 3.10 9.87
CA HIS A 529 -0.32 4.20 10.84
C HIS A 529 -1.66 4.89 11.17
N ARG A 530 -2.74 4.54 10.47
CA ARG A 530 -4.10 5.08 10.69
C ARG A 530 -5.05 3.97 11.12
N ARG A 531 -5.73 3.31 10.16
CA ARG A 531 -6.78 2.32 10.45
C ARG A 531 -6.25 1.08 11.14
N GLY A 532 -5.12 0.52 10.69
CA GLY A 532 -4.55 -0.69 11.31
C GLY A 532 -4.18 -0.48 12.78
N ALA A 533 -3.41 0.56 13.05
CA ALA A 533 -3.00 0.94 14.39
C ALA A 533 -4.19 1.31 15.30
N LEU A 534 -5.23 1.99 14.78
CA LEU A 534 -6.37 2.37 15.61
C LEU A 534 -7.36 1.22 15.85
N LEU A 535 -7.42 0.20 14.96
CA LEU A 535 -8.10 -1.06 15.25
C LEU A 535 -7.34 -1.88 16.32
N ALA A 536 -6.01 -1.85 16.31
CA ALA A 536 -5.21 -2.47 17.37
C ALA A 536 -5.45 -1.78 18.74
N LEU A 537 -5.44 -0.44 18.77
CA LEU A 537 -5.71 0.30 20.01
C LEU A 537 -7.17 0.15 20.47
N GLU A 538 -8.14 -0.03 19.57
CA GLU A 538 -9.52 -0.39 19.94
C GLU A 538 -9.59 -1.74 20.66
N ALA A 539 -8.82 -2.74 20.19
CA ALA A 539 -8.77 -4.04 20.86
C ALA A 539 -8.15 -3.96 22.26
N LEU A 540 -7.15 -3.10 22.46
CA LEU A 540 -6.45 -2.90 23.74
C LEU A 540 -7.24 -2.07 24.77
N PHE A 541 -7.95 -1.01 24.32
CA PHE A 541 -8.51 0.04 25.17
C PHE A 541 -10.01 0.32 24.96
N GLY A 542 -10.66 -0.36 24.01
CA GLY A 542 -12.07 -0.14 23.65
C GLY A 542 -12.30 1.02 22.67
N SER A 543 -13.57 1.31 22.39
CA SER A 543 -13.99 2.27 21.35
C SER A 543 -13.67 3.74 21.66
N GLU A 544 -13.30 4.07 22.90
CA GLU A 544 -12.90 5.43 23.33
C GLU A 544 -11.70 5.99 22.56
N VAL A 545 -10.90 5.13 21.89
CA VAL A 545 -9.85 5.54 20.95
C VAL A 545 -10.40 6.29 19.71
N TYR A 546 -11.71 6.30 19.49
CA TYR A 546 -12.40 7.05 18.43
C TYR A 546 -13.08 8.34 18.94
N GLY A 547 -12.75 8.79 20.15
CA GLY A 547 -13.29 10.04 20.73
C GLY A 547 -14.79 9.94 20.97
N THR A 548 -15.59 10.86 20.40
CA THR A 548 -17.07 10.80 20.51
C THR A 548 -17.73 9.74 19.63
N SER A 549 -16.97 8.82 19.01
CA SER A 549 -17.45 7.84 18.03
C SER A 549 -17.32 6.40 18.51
N THR A 550 -18.10 5.50 17.92
CA THR A 550 -18.14 4.07 18.26
C THR A 550 -17.27 3.21 17.35
N SER A 551 -16.86 3.73 16.19
CA SER A 551 -16.06 3.01 15.19
C SER A 551 -15.14 3.93 14.39
N PHE A 552 -14.12 3.35 13.74
CA PHE A 552 -13.23 4.06 12.82
C PHE A 552 -14.00 4.70 11.66
N GLU A 553 -14.95 3.98 11.06
CA GLU A 553 -15.74 4.45 9.92
C GLU A 553 -16.62 5.65 10.27
N GLU A 554 -17.29 5.63 11.43
CA GLU A 554 -18.08 6.75 11.97
C GLU A 554 -17.19 7.97 12.28
N MET A 555 -16.02 7.74 12.91
CA MET A 555 -15.05 8.78 13.21
C MET A 555 -14.60 9.51 11.93
N VAL A 556 -14.26 8.75 10.87
CA VAL A 556 -13.91 9.32 9.56
C VAL A 556 -15.09 10.09 8.95
N GLU A 557 -16.32 9.60 9.06
CA GLU A 557 -17.51 10.28 8.52
C GLU A 557 -17.82 11.60 9.23
N LYS A 558 -17.71 11.65 10.56
CA LYS A 558 -17.81 12.90 11.32
C LYS A 558 -16.72 13.90 10.92
N GLN A 559 -15.47 13.44 10.78
CA GLN A 559 -14.34 14.30 10.39
C GLN A 559 -14.48 14.81 8.95
N GLU A 560 -14.91 13.97 7.99
CA GLU A 560 -15.23 14.40 6.63
C GLU A 560 -16.40 15.39 6.58
N LYS A 561 -17.47 15.17 7.36
CA LYS A 561 -18.61 16.08 7.47
C LYS A 561 -18.18 17.45 8.00
N LYS A 562 -17.51 17.51 9.17
CA LYS A 562 -16.94 18.75 9.75
C LYS A 562 -16.08 19.50 8.74
N LYS A 563 -15.24 18.79 7.96
CA LYS A 563 -14.40 19.37 6.92
C LYS A 563 -15.19 19.99 5.76
N ARG A 564 -16.25 19.32 5.28
CA ARG A 564 -17.12 19.83 4.20
C ARG A 564 -17.90 21.07 4.65
N GLU A 565 -18.42 21.06 5.88
CA GLU A 565 -19.11 22.20 6.50
C GLU A 565 -18.18 23.40 6.66
N ALA A 566 -16.97 23.20 7.20
CA ALA A 566 -15.94 24.24 7.33
C ALA A 566 -15.44 24.77 5.96
N GLN A 567 -15.52 23.99 4.88
CA GLN A 567 -15.26 24.47 3.52
C GLN A 567 -16.42 25.30 2.98
N ALA A 568 -17.66 24.88 3.17
CA ALA A 568 -18.85 25.63 2.74
C ALA A 568 -18.89 27.04 3.38
N SER A 569 -18.74 27.13 4.71
CA SER A 569 -18.74 28.43 5.41
C SER A 569 -17.52 29.31 5.07
N LYS A 570 -16.43 28.77 4.52
CA LYS A 570 -15.31 29.56 3.98
C LYS A 570 -15.64 30.15 2.60
N VAL A 571 -16.36 29.42 1.76
CA VAL A 571 -16.84 29.91 0.45
C VAL A 571 -17.92 30.98 0.65
N GLU A 572 -18.88 30.74 1.54
CA GLU A 572 -19.95 31.68 1.90
C GLU A 572 -19.38 33.02 2.39
N LYS A 573 -18.48 32.99 3.38
CA LYS A 573 -17.79 34.21 3.87
C LYS A 573 -16.95 34.92 2.81
N ALA A 574 -16.44 34.20 1.80
CA ALA A 574 -15.74 34.83 0.67
C ALA A 574 -16.72 35.52 -0.30
N VAL A 575 -17.88 34.92 -0.57
CA VAL A 575 -18.95 35.49 -1.40
C VAL A 575 -19.54 36.74 -0.75
N ASP A 576 -19.83 36.72 0.55
CA ASP A 576 -20.40 37.89 1.23
C ASP A 576 -19.37 39.01 1.40
N LYS A 577 -18.08 38.69 1.58
CA LYS A 577 -17.00 39.69 1.52
C LYS A 577 -16.90 40.34 0.13
N ALA A 578 -17.10 39.57 -0.94
CA ALA A 578 -17.13 40.10 -2.31
C ALA A 578 -18.38 40.97 -2.58
N ARG A 579 -19.54 40.60 -2.03
CA ARG A 579 -20.78 41.39 -2.11
C ARG A 579 -20.63 42.73 -1.38
N ASN A 580 -20.20 42.71 -0.12
CA ASN A 580 -20.11 43.93 0.70
C ASN A 580 -19.05 44.92 0.18
N ALA A 581 -18.03 44.43 -0.55
CA ALA A 581 -17.07 45.27 -1.25
C ALA A 581 -17.63 45.98 -2.51
N SER A 582 -18.82 45.60 -2.99
CA SER A 582 -19.46 46.21 -4.17
C SER A 582 -20.47 47.32 -3.84
N THR A 583 -20.77 47.55 -2.56
CA THR A 583 -21.83 48.47 -2.09
C THR A 583 -21.32 49.79 -1.49
N SER A 584 -20.01 50.03 -1.42
CA SER A 584 -19.42 51.19 -0.72
C SER A 584 -18.94 52.32 -1.64
N THR A 585 -19.82 52.86 -2.49
CA THR A 585 -19.56 54.10 -3.26
C THR A 585 -20.82 54.98 -3.34
N GLY A 586 -20.94 55.97 -2.46
CA GLY A 586 -22.09 56.89 -2.46
C GLY A 586 -22.02 57.99 -1.40
N GLU A 587 -21.36 59.10 -1.74
CA GLU A 587 -21.51 60.45 -1.14
C GLU A 587 -21.15 60.59 0.37
N SER A 588 -20.92 61.78 0.95
CA SER A 588 -20.82 63.15 0.41
C SER A 588 -19.62 63.88 1.02
N ALA A 589 -19.28 65.07 0.51
CA ALA A 589 -18.20 65.91 1.03
C ALA A 589 -18.64 67.38 1.16
N SER A 590 -18.09 68.13 2.14
CA SER A 590 -17.56 69.49 1.91
C SER A 590 -16.77 70.07 3.12
N PRO A 591 -15.83 71.03 2.94
CA PRO A 591 -14.78 71.31 3.95
C PRO A 591 -14.39 72.79 4.19
N SER A 592 -13.51 73.06 5.18
CA SER A 592 -12.54 74.19 5.18
C SER A 592 -11.41 73.98 6.23
N LYS A 593 -10.12 73.92 5.82
CA LYS A 593 -9.06 74.98 5.87
C LYS A 593 -8.62 75.39 7.30
N GLY A 594 -7.34 75.50 7.68
CA GLY A 594 -6.02 75.29 7.00
C GLY A 594 -4.95 74.92 8.06
N HIS A 595 -3.62 75.05 7.86
CA HIS A 595 -2.83 75.72 6.81
C HIS A 595 -1.36 75.22 6.83
N ILE A 596 -0.76 74.97 5.65
CA ILE A 596 0.68 75.05 5.23
C ILE A 596 1.76 74.66 6.27
N SER A 597 2.68 73.69 6.03
CA SER A 597 3.45 73.35 4.81
C SER A 597 3.92 71.86 4.86
N ARG A 598 4.69 71.19 3.97
CA ARG A 598 5.25 71.30 2.59
C ARG A 598 5.82 69.89 2.24
N SER A 599 6.53 69.50 1.17
CA SER A 599 6.95 70.00 -0.16
C SER A 599 7.58 68.82 -0.94
N ASP A 600 7.79 68.78 -2.26
CA ASP A 600 7.20 69.36 -3.49
C ASP A 600 7.89 68.55 -4.64
N SER A 601 7.30 67.98 -5.70
CA SER A 601 5.91 67.89 -6.17
C SER A 601 5.49 66.42 -6.50
N VAL A 602 5.38 65.81 -7.69
CA VAL A 602 5.43 66.18 -9.14
C VAL A 602 4.69 65.05 -9.93
N THR A 603 3.97 65.18 -11.06
CA THR A 603 3.06 66.25 -11.55
C THR A 603 1.98 65.64 -12.50
N THR A 604 0.74 65.49 -11.97
CA THR A 604 -0.57 65.75 -12.63
C THR A 604 -1.04 64.85 -13.83
N PRO A 605 -2.21 65.09 -14.50
CA PRO A 605 -3.54 64.72 -13.95
C PRO A 605 -4.62 64.15 -14.94
N ARG A 606 -5.80 63.81 -14.37
CA ARG A 606 -7.17 64.15 -14.85
C ARG A 606 -8.04 63.07 -15.56
N ALA A 607 -9.34 63.17 -15.26
CA ALA A 607 -10.55 62.74 -16.00
C ALA A 607 -11.10 61.31 -15.88
N LYS A 608 -12.40 61.26 -15.56
CA LYS A 608 -13.35 60.13 -15.68
C LYS A 608 -13.73 59.91 -17.15
N LEU A 609 -14.19 58.70 -17.51
CA LEU A 609 -15.58 58.45 -17.99
C LEU A 609 -15.86 56.98 -18.35
N VAL A 610 -17.14 56.63 -18.44
CA VAL A 610 -17.69 55.32 -18.86
C VAL A 610 -18.94 55.58 -19.72
N PRO A 611 -19.15 54.79 -20.79
CA PRO A 611 -20.47 54.24 -21.10
C PRO A 611 -20.40 52.71 -21.16
N LEU A 612 -21.29 51.91 -20.55
CA LEU A 612 -22.77 51.85 -20.65
C LEU A 612 -23.25 51.28 -22.01
N VAL A 613 -23.80 50.06 -21.99
CA VAL A 613 -25.16 49.72 -22.50
C VAL A 613 -25.58 48.31 -22.06
N SER A 614 -26.82 48.25 -21.59
CA SER A 614 -27.72 47.12 -21.35
C SER A 614 -29.13 47.76 -21.18
N PRO A 615 -30.27 47.04 -21.05
CA PRO A 615 -30.49 45.59 -21.06
C PRO A 615 -31.62 45.16 -22.03
N THR A 616 -32.07 43.90 -21.97
CA THR A 616 -33.51 43.60 -22.00
C THR A 616 -33.86 42.23 -21.41
N ALA A 617 -34.64 42.26 -20.33
CA ALA A 617 -35.65 41.25 -19.99
C ALA A 617 -37.03 41.89 -20.33
N PRO A 618 -38.20 41.22 -20.22
CA PRO A 618 -38.46 39.88 -19.67
C PRO A 618 -39.42 39.03 -20.54
N LEU A 619 -39.95 37.92 -20.02
CA LEU A 619 -41.39 37.74 -19.82
C LEU A 619 -41.73 36.43 -19.10
N ALA A 620 -42.78 36.46 -18.28
CA ALA A 620 -43.35 35.27 -17.66
C ALA A 620 -44.53 34.74 -18.48
N ARG A 621 -44.84 33.44 -18.36
CA ARG A 621 -46.18 32.92 -18.66
C ARG A 621 -46.54 31.72 -17.78
N SER A 622 -47.83 31.64 -17.45
CA SER A 622 -48.46 30.60 -16.64
C SER A 622 -48.74 29.33 -17.46
N GLY A 623 -48.88 28.18 -16.78
CA GLY A 623 -49.23 26.91 -17.42
C GLY A 623 -49.41 25.77 -16.41
N SER A 624 -50.66 25.51 -16.01
CA SER A 624 -51.02 24.44 -15.08
C SER A 624 -50.94 23.04 -15.72
N SER A 625 -50.62 22.00 -14.95
CA SER A 625 -51.46 20.79 -14.84
C SER A 625 -50.94 19.78 -13.81
N VAL A 626 -51.86 18.96 -13.28
CA VAL A 626 -51.60 17.88 -12.32
C VAL A 626 -52.19 16.57 -12.86
N THR A 627 -51.36 15.53 -13.01
CA THR A 627 -51.73 14.09 -13.12
C THR A 627 -50.43 13.28 -12.96
N VAL A 628 -50.31 12.14 -12.27
CA VAL A 628 -51.25 11.15 -11.70
C VAL A 628 -51.96 10.26 -12.75
N ARG A 629 -51.30 9.18 -13.24
CA ARG A 629 -51.66 7.77 -12.93
C ARG A 629 -50.90 6.67 -13.72
N ARG A 630 -50.74 5.53 -13.04
CA ARG A 630 -50.81 4.10 -13.47
C ARG A 630 -49.84 3.49 -14.51
N SER A 631 -49.44 2.26 -14.17
CA SER A 631 -48.93 1.19 -15.04
C SER A 631 -50.05 0.52 -15.86
N PRO A 632 -49.67 -0.12 -16.99
CA PRO A 632 -49.96 -1.55 -17.23
C PRO A 632 -48.70 -2.29 -17.76
N SER A 633 -48.64 -3.59 -18.10
CA SER A 633 -49.20 -4.85 -17.56
C SER A 633 -48.62 -6.03 -18.40
N LYS A 634 -48.75 -7.30 -17.97
CA LYS A 634 -48.34 -8.50 -18.77
C LYS A 634 -49.21 -8.69 -20.04
N PRO A 635 -48.67 -9.40 -21.06
CA PRO A 635 -49.05 -10.82 -21.31
C PRO A 635 -47.81 -11.75 -21.34
N THR A 636 -47.76 -12.98 -20.80
CA THR A 636 -48.56 -14.24 -20.93
C THR A 636 -48.32 -15.09 -22.18
N ALA A 637 -47.32 -15.97 -22.08
CA ALA A 637 -47.26 -17.39 -22.49
C ALA A 637 -47.76 -17.88 -23.87
N SER A 638 -46.90 -18.66 -24.54
CA SER A 638 -47.26 -19.87 -25.32
C SER A 638 -46.15 -20.94 -25.11
N ALA A 639 -46.33 -22.17 -25.59
CA ALA A 639 -45.61 -23.36 -25.09
C ALA A 639 -45.14 -24.35 -26.17
N ALA A 640 -44.48 -25.44 -25.72
CA ALA A 640 -43.87 -26.55 -26.48
C ALA A 640 -42.56 -26.19 -27.23
N ALA A 641 -41.65 -27.13 -27.53
CA ALA A 641 -41.69 -28.59 -27.34
C ALA A 641 -40.36 -29.17 -26.79
N SER A 642 -40.35 -30.46 -26.47
CA SER A 642 -39.21 -31.23 -25.96
C SER A 642 -38.19 -31.63 -27.02
N ASP A 643 -36.94 -31.87 -26.62
CA ASP A 643 -36.27 -33.14 -26.97
C ASP A 643 -35.24 -33.59 -25.92
N LYS A 644 -34.87 -34.89 -25.93
CA LYS A 644 -33.95 -35.56 -25.01
C LYS A 644 -32.64 -35.94 -25.69
N LYS A 645 -31.50 -35.68 -25.04
CA LYS A 645 -30.31 -36.57 -25.14
C LYS A 645 -29.33 -36.42 -23.99
N SER A 646 -28.94 -37.56 -23.43
CA SER A 646 -27.91 -37.75 -22.40
C SER A 646 -26.50 -37.83 -23.03
N PRO A 647 -25.40 -37.73 -22.24
CA PRO A 647 -24.14 -37.19 -22.74
C PRO A 647 -23.19 -38.21 -23.36
N LYS A 648 -22.33 -37.75 -24.28
CA LYS A 648 -21.05 -38.43 -24.58
C LYS A 648 -19.95 -37.90 -23.65
N LYS A 649 -19.22 -38.80 -23.00
CA LYS A 649 -17.90 -38.50 -22.43
C LYS A 649 -17.01 -37.86 -23.50
N LYS A 650 -16.25 -36.83 -23.11
CA LYS A 650 -15.03 -36.39 -23.78
C LYS A 650 -13.96 -36.28 -22.71
N ASP A 651 -12.81 -36.91 -22.96
CA ASP A 651 -11.73 -36.96 -22.00
C ASP A 651 -11.08 -35.59 -21.83
N LEU A 652 -10.84 -35.20 -20.57
CA LEU A 652 -10.18 -33.95 -20.25
C LEU A 652 -8.67 -34.10 -20.48
N ALA A 653 -8.21 -33.56 -21.60
CA ALA A 653 -6.77 -33.40 -21.85
C ALA A 653 -6.10 -32.65 -20.68
N ALA A 654 -4.93 -33.12 -20.25
CA ALA A 654 -4.25 -32.63 -19.05
C ALA A 654 -3.89 -31.14 -19.17
N THR A 655 -4.56 -30.29 -18.38
CA THR A 655 -4.27 -28.85 -18.30
C THR A 655 -3.09 -28.60 -17.36
N ASN A 656 -2.05 -27.92 -17.84
CA ASN A 656 -0.79 -27.79 -17.13
C ASN A 656 -0.90 -26.89 -15.85
N PRO A 657 -0.17 -27.18 -14.75
CA PRO A 657 -0.25 -26.44 -13.48
C PRO A 657 0.06 -24.91 -13.45
N PRO A 658 0.85 -24.27 -14.33
CA PRO A 658 1.30 -22.88 -14.08
C PRO A 658 0.18 -21.84 -14.15
N VAL A 659 -0.76 -21.99 -15.09
CA VAL A 659 -1.93 -21.10 -15.13
C VAL A 659 -2.96 -21.51 -14.05
N LYS A 660 -2.89 -22.75 -13.55
CA LYS A 660 -3.53 -23.19 -12.30
C LYS A 660 -2.94 -22.42 -11.10
N LEU A 661 -1.64 -22.20 -10.99
CA LEU A 661 -1.02 -21.39 -9.90
C LEU A 661 -1.46 -19.91 -9.94
N LEU A 662 -1.64 -19.33 -11.12
CA LEU A 662 -2.19 -17.96 -11.25
C LEU A 662 -3.68 -17.85 -10.85
N LEU A 663 -4.46 -18.94 -10.88
CA LEU A 663 -5.94 -18.91 -10.85
C LEU A 663 -6.63 -19.87 -9.85
N LEU A 664 -5.92 -20.80 -9.20
CA LEU A 664 -6.35 -21.48 -7.96
C LEU A 664 -6.78 -20.45 -6.91
N ARG A 665 -6.09 -19.30 -6.96
CA ARG A 665 -6.37 -18.03 -6.29
C ARG A 665 -7.71 -17.36 -6.69
N ARG A 666 -8.77 -18.16 -6.91
CA ARG A 666 -10.17 -17.72 -7.15
C ARG A 666 -11.25 -18.77 -6.82
N ARG A 667 -10.98 -20.08 -6.83
CA ARG A 667 -12.06 -21.09 -6.64
C ARG A 667 -12.68 -21.08 -5.23
N ALA A 668 -11.87 -20.85 -4.20
CA ALA A 668 -12.32 -20.83 -2.80
C ALA A 668 -13.57 -19.95 -2.57
N SER A 669 -13.65 -18.76 -3.19
CA SER A 669 -14.77 -17.83 -2.97
C SER A 669 -15.98 -18.01 -3.90
N ALA A 670 -16.01 -19.07 -4.72
CA ALA A 670 -17.14 -19.36 -5.60
C ALA A 670 -17.96 -20.55 -5.09
N ASP A 671 -17.26 -21.61 -4.66
CA ASP A 671 -17.90 -22.85 -4.21
C ASP A 671 -18.52 -22.69 -2.80
N GLU A 672 -17.90 -21.92 -1.89
CA GLU A 672 -18.48 -21.54 -0.58
C GLU A 672 -19.79 -20.73 -0.72
N ALA A 673 -19.84 -19.79 -1.68
CA ALA A 673 -21.00 -18.94 -1.90
C ALA A 673 -22.22 -19.69 -2.45
N ALA A 674 -22.01 -20.84 -3.09
CA ALA A 674 -23.08 -21.75 -3.51
C ALA A 674 -23.55 -22.67 -2.37
N ALA A 675 -22.63 -23.11 -1.49
CA ALA A 675 -22.95 -24.01 -0.38
C ALA A 675 -23.72 -23.30 0.76
N ALA A 676 -23.38 -22.04 1.06
CA ALA A 676 -24.00 -21.27 2.16
C ALA A 676 -25.44 -20.79 1.88
N ALA A 677 -25.95 -20.96 0.66
CA ALA A 677 -27.24 -20.40 0.23
C ALA A 677 -28.46 -21.31 0.47
N THR A 678 -28.27 -22.51 1.06
CA THR A 678 -29.36 -23.49 1.23
C THR A 678 -29.25 -24.29 2.54
N LYS A 679 -29.71 -23.70 3.67
CA LYS A 679 -30.34 -24.38 4.83
C LYS A 679 -30.68 -23.39 5.94
N ASP A 680 -31.91 -22.87 5.91
CA ASP A 680 -32.58 -22.21 7.04
C ASP A 680 -34.04 -22.72 7.08
N SER A 681 -34.37 -23.60 8.03
CA SER A 681 -35.74 -24.07 8.28
C SER A 681 -35.86 -24.82 9.62
N GLU A 682 -36.32 -24.09 10.65
CA GLU A 682 -36.99 -24.53 11.90
C GLU A 682 -36.29 -25.55 12.87
N PRO A 683 -36.49 -25.39 14.20
CA PRO A 683 -35.97 -26.32 15.22
C PRO A 683 -37.00 -27.40 15.61
N PRO A 684 -36.56 -28.65 15.89
CA PRO A 684 -37.36 -29.65 16.60
C PRO A 684 -37.21 -29.52 18.13
N GLU A 685 -38.15 -30.11 18.86
CA GLU A 685 -38.36 -29.91 20.30
C GLU A 685 -37.54 -30.81 21.24
N LEU A 686 -37.68 -30.53 22.54
CA LEU A 686 -37.18 -31.28 23.69
C LEU A 686 -37.48 -32.79 23.63
N LEU A 687 -36.48 -33.61 23.96
CA LEU A 687 -36.69 -34.94 24.57
C LEU A 687 -35.62 -35.24 25.63
N SER A 688 -35.98 -36.08 26.60
CA SER A 688 -35.21 -36.31 27.83
C SER A 688 -34.71 -37.75 27.96
N SER A 689 -33.44 -37.90 28.33
CA SER A 689 -32.85 -39.08 28.97
C SER A 689 -31.47 -38.68 29.53
N ALA A 690 -31.29 -38.57 30.85
CA ALA A 690 -31.04 -39.65 31.81
C ALA A 690 -29.53 -39.92 32.01
N ALA A 691 -29.06 -39.78 33.26
CA ALA A 691 -27.67 -40.01 33.65
C ALA A 691 -27.34 -41.51 33.80
N PRO A 692 -26.05 -41.85 33.94
CA PRO A 692 -25.66 -42.37 35.25
C PRO A 692 -24.30 -41.88 35.79
N GLU A 693 -24.25 -41.71 37.10
CA GLU A 693 -23.09 -41.76 38.00
C GLU A 693 -23.35 -42.87 39.05
N PRO A 694 -22.37 -43.26 39.88
CA PRO A 694 -20.95 -43.47 39.60
C PRO A 694 -20.49 -44.87 40.09
N THR A 695 -19.22 -45.21 39.88
CA THR A 695 -18.52 -46.24 40.70
C THR A 695 -17.14 -45.72 41.11
N ALA A 696 -16.70 -46.11 42.30
CA ALA A 696 -15.49 -45.62 42.95
C ALA A 696 -14.53 -46.78 43.30
N ALA A 697 -13.39 -46.43 43.89
CA ALA A 697 -12.29 -47.32 44.30
C ALA A 697 -11.40 -47.82 43.12
N ASP A 698 -10.10 -48.10 43.29
CA ASP A 698 -9.32 -48.05 44.54
C ASP A 698 -7.81 -47.77 44.34
N GLU A 699 -7.12 -47.63 45.48
CA GLU A 699 -5.69 -47.83 45.75
C GLU A 699 -4.61 -47.08 44.95
N CYS A 700 -3.83 -46.30 45.71
CA CYS A 700 -2.46 -45.90 45.38
C CYS A 700 -1.48 -46.75 46.19
N PRO A 701 -0.30 -47.10 45.66
CA PRO A 701 0.87 -47.14 46.54
C PRO A 701 2.08 -46.35 46.04
N THR A 702 2.74 -45.75 47.02
CA THR A 702 4.03 -45.05 46.97
C THR A 702 5.19 -45.87 46.38
N SER A 703 6.17 -45.20 45.74
CA SER A 703 7.47 -44.90 46.38
C SER A 703 8.57 -44.43 45.41
N CYS A 704 9.53 -43.64 45.93
CA CYS A 704 10.86 -43.32 45.37
C CYS A 704 10.94 -42.63 43.97
N GLY A 705 11.92 -41.77 43.69
CA GLY A 705 13.01 -41.26 44.51
C GLY A 705 14.37 -41.30 43.78
N GLY A 706 14.75 -40.22 43.10
CA GLY A 706 16.05 -40.14 42.42
C GLY A 706 16.34 -38.74 41.84
N GLN A 707 17.46 -38.14 42.23
CA GLN A 707 18.01 -36.91 41.64
C GLN A 707 19.23 -37.23 40.74
N PRO A 708 19.72 -36.28 39.90
CA PRO A 708 20.47 -36.62 38.70
C PRO A 708 21.97 -36.81 38.90
N THR A 709 22.60 -37.49 37.93
CA THR A 709 24.06 -37.62 37.78
C THR A 709 24.57 -36.97 36.49
N ALA A 710 25.83 -36.51 36.53
CA ALA A 710 26.43 -35.57 35.58
C ALA A 710 26.78 -36.12 34.17
N LEU A 711 27.10 -35.17 33.28
CA LEU A 711 27.94 -35.34 32.08
C LEU A 711 29.25 -36.10 32.40
N PRO A 712 29.85 -36.82 31.43
CA PRO A 712 30.89 -36.15 30.62
C PRO A 712 31.03 -36.66 29.16
N THR A 713 31.02 -35.76 28.18
CA THR A 713 32.21 -35.36 27.38
C THR A 713 31.87 -34.22 26.43
#